data_AF-A0A1Y6CKI3-F1
#
_entry.id   AF-A0A1Y6CKI3-F1
#
_cell.length_a   1.000
_cell.length_b   1.000
_cell.length_c   1.000
_cell.angle_alpha   90.00
_cell.angle_beta   90.00
_cell.angle_gamma   90.00
#
_symmetry.space_group_name_H-M   'P 1'
#
loop_
_entity.id
_entity.type
_entity.pdbx_description
1 polymer ?
#
loop_
_entity_poly.entity_id
_entity_poly.type
_entity_poly.pdbx_seq_one_letter_code
_entity_poly.pdbx_strand_id
1 'polypeptide(L)'
;MLRFFDTFDALLGAVRDAVLERPRLLVLRGTLAPAARRDMVELARSLGATVTLDPRDLTEVEMAGPEAPTTRGPDAPAADELVVVIETAGPALGSILMDYVERPDAELLCLKTAWHYSQRPLLFSSVPKSGTHLALALLQAFGYEIFRDPRKELNLRRGVANELLRDRQLGEHVVRLFSPDSPALPGGVVYPMAEPSFHMPFSRLFEVLSGMGIRRTRILELPIVFSYRNPLGVMISEAWAYRDSKRHILGHYFSTFEDTESICHDLVRGIALISLVERLGEYPGWLRLANVLPVSFEELVGAEGGGDAAIQRQLIWSLQLKLQIPGDPRDYAAGIYDRRSPTFRRGRLDAFADELPDHRAFLDGHPELRRRCEDFGYDPDRASAHWPQRHATLRRRPLGFDSPPAPVARLGASLVWSTGRHSAALPAVFATLCRHCALLPETAVALGELRELAADFGSLRARVRSAEVQARHRRFRSLGDFWLFAVVSDGRRYYAFRRDGETAIPCQSTILAADDPAALLAAICDAIHGLCRRAPQVVFAADDTNLVLYGDSAYLIPRRIGHVEIGPDEQPDHPEAVRFSLETFLRYFFEREAGDHLRRWAAALELPEAPAEAARPEHAEPDGQQPVDLAGAPADILAYLGEAAA
;
A
#
# COMPACT_ATOMS: atom_id res chain seq x y z
N MET A 1 -8.83 10.75 29.61
CA MET A 1 -8.05 11.99 29.34
C MET A 1 -6.56 11.65 29.30
N LEU A 2 -5.85 12.06 28.24
CA LEU A 2 -4.41 11.83 28.09
C LEU A 2 -3.66 13.17 28.11
N ARG A 3 -2.60 13.29 28.91
CA ARG A 3 -1.78 14.51 28.99
C ARG A 3 -0.31 14.16 28.84
N PHE A 4 0.43 15.01 28.13
CA PHE A 4 1.84 14.84 27.88
C PHE A 4 2.64 16.06 28.37
N PHE A 5 3.79 15.82 28.99
CA PHE A 5 4.63 16.85 29.60
C PHE A 5 6.04 16.82 29.02
N ASP A 6 6.61 17.99 28.75
CA ASP A 6 7.95 18.12 28.17
C ASP A 6 9.08 17.82 29.17
N THR A 7 8.81 17.93 30.47
CA THR A 7 9.80 17.72 31.54
C THR A 7 9.23 16.90 32.68
N PHE A 8 10.12 16.23 33.42
CA PHE A 8 9.76 15.47 34.62
C PHE A 8 9.18 16.35 35.72
N ASP A 9 9.72 17.55 35.92
CA ASP A 9 9.20 18.49 36.94
C ASP A 9 7.78 18.96 36.62
N ALA A 10 7.47 19.22 35.34
CA ALA A 10 6.11 19.57 34.91
C ALA A 10 5.14 18.40 35.13
N LEU A 11 5.58 17.17 34.86
CA LEU A 11 4.81 15.96 35.16
C LEU A 11 4.56 15.83 36.67
N LEU A 12 5.59 15.98 37.51
CA LEU A 12 5.46 15.93 38.97
C LEU A 12 4.47 16.98 39.50
N GLY A 13 4.53 18.21 38.97
CA GLY A 13 3.56 19.26 39.29
C GLY A 13 2.13 18.84 38.96
N ALA A 14 1.90 18.32 37.76
CA ALA A 14 0.58 17.86 37.36
C ALA A 14 0.07 16.66 38.16
N VAL A 15 0.95 15.74 38.57
CA VAL A 15 0.61 14.62 39.47
C VAL A 15 0.16 15.16 40.82
N ARG A 16 0.90 16.13 41.38
CA ARG A 16 0.56 16.77 42.65
C ARG A 16 -0.82 17.43 42.57
N ASP A 17 -1.06 18.22 41.54
CA ASP A 17 -2.34 18.93 41.36
C ASP A 17 -3.49 17.94 41.22
N ALA A 18 -3.34 16.90 40.39
CA ALA A 18 -4.38 15.88 40.18
C ALA A 18 -4.74 15.09 41.46
N VAL A 19 -3.74 14.79 42.31
CA VAL A 19 -3.95 14.09 43.58
C VAL A 19 -4.54 15.02 44.65
N LEU A 20 -4.16 16.30 44.67
CA LEU A 20 -4.74 17.29 45.59
C LEU A 20 -6.19 17.60 45.27
N GLU A 21 -6.56 17.64 43.99
CA GLU A 21 -7.95 17.85 43.57
C GLU A 21 -8.85 16.70 44.04
N ARG A 22 -8.38 15.45 43.92
CA ARG A 22 -9.09 14.25 44.34
C ARG A 22 -8.10 13.17 44.77
N PRO A 23 -8.23 12.60 45.98
CA PRO A 23 -7.42 11.44 46.38
C PRO A 23 -7.67 10.29 45.39
N ARG A 24 -6.63 9.85 44.71
CA ARG A 24 -6.68 8.82 43.67
C ARG A 24 -5.63 7.74 43.92
N LEU A 25 -5.88 6.55 43.40
CA LEU A 25 -4.86 5.51 43.35
C LEU A 25 -3.86 5.87 42.23
N LEU A 26 -2.59 6.00 42.59
CA LEU A 26 -1.51 6.33 41.68
C LEU A 26 -0.85 5.05 41.15
N VAL A 27 -0.91 4.83 39.84
CA VAL A 27 -0.25 3.69 39.19
C VAL A 27 0.96 4.20 38.43
N LEU A 28 2.17 3.78 38.82
CA LEU A 28 3.40 4.11 38.13
C LEU A 28 3.77 2.99 37.15
N ARG A 29 4.11 3.37 35.91
CA ARG A 29 4.54 2.47 34.82
C ARG A 29 5.78 3.01 34.10
N GLY A 30 6.64 2.12 33.61
CA GLY A 30 7.73 2.44 32.69
C GLY A 30 9.12 2.44 33.33
N THR A 31 10.13 2.62 32.47
CA THR A 31 11.53 2.61 32.90
C THR A 31 11.95 3.93 33.55
N LEU A 32 11.84 3.98 34.88
CA LEU A 32 12.30 5.10 35.68
C LEU A 32 13.76 4.95 36.09
N ALA A 33 14.50 6.05 36.03
CA ALA A 33 15.71 6.18 36.82
C ALA A 33 15.36 5.99 38.32
N PRO A 34 16.15 5.24 39.11
CA PRO A 34 15.81 4.96 40.50
C PRO A 34 15.52 6.20 41.37
N ALA A 35 16.19 7.32 41.08
CA ALA A 35 15.94 8.60 41.76
C ALA A 35 14.54 9.16 41.44
N ALA A 36 14.19 9.27 40.16
CA ALA A 36 12.87 9.75 39.73
C ALA A 36 11.72 8.86 40.26
N ARG A 37 11.95 7.54 40.33
CA ARG A 37 10.99 6.61 40.96
C ARG A 37 10.79 6.92 42.44
N ARG A 38 11.89 7.10 43.18
CA ARG A 38 11.85 7.45 44.60
C ARG A 38 11.10 8.75 44.84
N ASP A 39 11.41 9.80 44.07
CA ASP A 39 10.78 11.11 44.19
C ASP A 39 9.27 11.04 43.95
N MET A 40 8.83 10.25 42.96
CA MET A 40 7.40 10.05 42.68
C MET A 40 6.68 9.27 43.78
N VAL A 41 7.31 8.22 44.32
CA VAL A 41 6.78 7.43 45.44
C VAL A 41 6.69 8.28 46.71
N GLU A 42 7.73 9.07 47.01
CA GLU A 42 7.74 9.99 48.15
C GLU A 42 6.67 11.08 48.01
N LEU A 43 6.54 11.68 46.82
CA LEU A 43 5.48 12.65 46.53
C LEU A 43 4.11 12.04 46.78
N ALA A 44 3.83 10.87 46.19
CA ALA A 44 2.53 10.22 46.32
C ALA A 44 2.20 9.86 47.78
N ARG A 45 3.18 9.32 48.52
CA ARG A 45 3.04 9.04 49.97
C ARG A 45 2.76 10.33 50.76
N SER A 46 3.46 11.43 50.45
CA SER A 46 3.26 12.72 51.11
C SER A 46 1.86 13.32 50.88
N LEU A 47 1.22 12.93 49.78
CA LEU A 47 -0.14 13.34 49.41
C LEU A 47 -1.22 12.34 49.87
N GLY A 48 -0.84 11.27 50.57
CA GLY A 48 -1.78 10.23 51.01
C GLY A 48 -2.32 9.34 49.90
N ALA A 49 -1.68 9.32 48.72
CA ALA A 49 -2.05 8.44 47.62
C ALA A 49 -1.47 7.03 47.81
N THR A 50 -2.25 6.01 47.47
CA THR A 50 -1.75 4.64 47.35
C THR A 50 -0.92 4.55 46.06
N VAL A 51 0.26 3.94 46.13
CA VAL A 51 1.14 3.74 44.97
C VAL A 51 1.21 2.28 44.60
N THR A 52 0.92 1.98 43.32
CA THR A 52 1.12 0.64 42.74
C THR A 52 2.23 0.72 41.70
N LEU A 53 3.27 -0.10 41.86
CA LEU A 53 4.34 -0.28 40.87
C LEU A 53 4.03 -1.50 39.99
N ASP A 54 4.40 -1.48 38.71
CA ASP A 54 4.31 -2.67 37.86
C ASP A 54 5.37 -3.68 38.31
N PRO A 55 5.01 -4.95 38.57
CA PRO A 55 6.00 -5.98 38.86
C PRO A 55 7.08 -6.10 37.80
N ARG A 56 6.74 -5.82 36.52
CA ARG A 56 7.69 -5.85 35.39
C ARG A 56 8.76 -4.77 35.49
N ASP A 57 8.48 -3.71 36.24
CA ASP A 57 9.38 -2.57 36.41
C ASP A 57 10.21 -2.67 37.71
N LEU A 58 9.94 -3.65 38.58
CA LEU A 58 10.69 -3.85 39.83
C LEU A 58 11.96 -4.66 39.60
N THR A 59 13.06 -4.22 40.21
CA THR A 59 14.26 -5.04 40.36
C THR A 59 14.02 -6.15 41.38
N GLU A 60 14.72 -7.29 41.26
CA GLU A 60 14.63 -8.39 42.25
C GLU A 60 14.87 -7.91 43.69
N VAL A 61 15.70 -6.88 43.86
CA VAL A 61 16.01 -6.25 45.15
C VAL A 61 14.81 -5.50 45.73
N GLU A 62 14.02 -4.81 44.90
CA GLU A 62 12.82 -4.08 45.34
C GLU A 62 11.68 -5.04 45.73
N MET A 63 11.61 -6.21 45.09
CA MET A 63 10.61 -7.24 45.40
C MET A 63 10.85 -7.92 46.77
N ALA A 64 12.10 -7.93 47.26
CA ALA A 64 12.48 -8.62 48.49
C ALA A 64 12.37 -7.77 49.78
N GLY A 65 12.02 -6.47 49.66
CA GLY A 65 11.91 -5.57 50.81
C GLY A 65 10.65 -5.78 51.65
N PRO A 66 10.68 -5.48 52.97
CA PRO A 66 9.51 -5.59 53.86
C PRO A 66 8.36 -4.62 53.52
N GLU A 67 8.60 -3.65 52.64
CA GLU A 67 7.61 -2.74 52.06
C GLU A 67 7.30 -3.06 50.58
N ALA A 68 7.26 -4.36 50.20
CA ALA A 68 6.94 -4.73 48.84
C ALA A 68 5.57 -4.13 48.42
N PRO A 69 5.49 -3.33 47.35
CA PRO A 69 4.25 -2.72 46.92
C PRO A 69 3.22 -3.80 46.58
N THR A 70 1.94 -3.56 46.91
CA THR A 70 0.86 -4.47 46.55
C THR A 70 0.78 -4.58 45.02
N THR A 71 1.08 -5.76 44.49
CA THR A 71 1.00 -6.04 43.07
C THR A 71 -0.46 -6.28 42.71
N ARG A 72 -1.10 -5.28 42.09
CA ARG A 72 -2.42 -5.48 41.48
C ARG A 72 -2.20 -6.04 40.07
N GLY A 73 -2.82 -7.17 39.77
CA GLY A 73 -2.90 -7.67 38.40
C GLY A 73 -3.54 -6.60 37.48
N PRO A 74 -3.42 -6.74 36.15
CA PRO A 74 -3.99 -5.80 35.18
C PRO A 74 -5.53 -5.72 35.19
N ASP A 75 -6.21 -6.36 36.14
CA ASP A 75 -7.66 -6.35 36.25
C ASP A 75 -8.19 -4.97 36.64
N ALA A 76 -9.32 -4.63 36.02
CA ALA A 76 -9.93 -3.31 35.89
C ALA A 76 -9.61 -2.31 37.03
N PRO A 77 -8.83 -1.29 36.70
CA PRO A 77 -8.73 -0.07 37.47
C PRO A 77 -10.08 0.53 37.87
N ALA A 78 -10.17 1.07 39.08
CA ALA A 78 -11.35 1.83 39.47
C ALA A 78 -11.43 3.16 38.66
N ALA A 79 -12.63 3.74 38.56
CA ALA A 79 -12.84 5.06 37.92
C ALA A 79 -11.99 6.19 38.53
N ASP A 80 -11.41 5.96 39.71
CA ASP A 80 -10.60 6.91 40.48
C ASP A 80 -9.07 6.67 40.37
N GLU A 81 -8.61 6.02 39.29
CA GLU A 81 -7.17 5.77 39.08
C GLU A 81 -6.50 6.85 38.23
N LEU A 82 -5.39 7.39 38.74
CA LEU A 82 -4.46 8.23 38.00
C LEU A 82 -3.25 7.38 37.60
N VAL A 83 -3.03 7.22 36.30
CA VAL A 83 -1.89 6.46 35.79
C VAL A 83 -0.81 7.43 35.34
N VAL A 84 0.39 7.26 35.87
CA VAL A 84 1.57 8.03 35.49
C VAL A 84 2.55 7.10 34.79
N VAL A 85 2.76 7.37 33.51
CA VAL A 85 3.68 6.59 32.67
C VAL A 85 4.95 7.40 32.45
N ILE A 86 6.07 6.88 32.94
CA ILE A 86 7.36 7.54 32.90
C ILE A 86 8.30 6.67 32.07
N GLU A 87 8.07 6.72 30.76
CA GLU A 87 8.83 6.01 29.75
C GLU A 87 9.34 7.01 28.73
N THR A 88 10.62 6.94 28.39
CA THR A 88 11.30 7.90 27.50
C THR A 88 11.51 7.33 26.10
N ALA A 89 11.50 6.00 25.95
CA ALA A 89 11.53 5.33 24.68
C ALA A 89 10.14 5.28 24.04
N GLY A 90 9.98 5.98 22.92
CA GLY A 90 8.71 6.07 22.19
C GLY A 90 7.99 4.74 21.91
N PRO A 91 8.66 3.69 21.39
CA PRO A 91 8.03 2.39 21.19
C PRO A 91 7.54 1.73 22.49
N ALA A 92 8.34 1.80 23.55
CA ALA A 92 7.99 1.22 24.85
C ALA A 92 6.79 1.96 25.47
N LEU A 93 6.78 3.30 25.40
CA LEU A 93 5.64 4.11 25.84
C LEU A 93 4.39 3.74 25.05
N GLY A 94 4.48 3.61 23.72
CA GLY A 94 3.37 3.16 22.87
C GLY A 94 2.83 1.81 23.32
N SER A 95 3.69 0.84 23.63
CA SER A 95 3.27 -0.46 24.15
C SER A 95 2.53 -0.34 25.49
N ILE A 96 3.05 0.45 26.44
CA ILE A 96 2.40 0.66 27.75
C ILE A 96 1.05 1.34 27.58
N LEU A 97 0.95 2.37 26.73
CA LEU A 97 -0.29 3.07 26.46
C LEU A 97 -1.37 2.15 25.89
N MET A 98 -0.99 1.18 25.05
CA MET A 98 -1.92 0.21 24.48
C MET A 98 -2.54 -0.74 25.52
N ASP A 99 -1.92 -0.93 26.70
CA ASP A 99 -2.55 -1.66 27.82
C ASP A 99 -3.83 -0.95 28.32
N TYR A 100 -3.97 0.35 28.03
CA TYR A 100 -5.12 1.20 28.41
C TYR A 100 -6.12 1.42 27.28
N VAL A 101 -6.01 0.68 26.16
CA VAL A 101 -6.88 0.91 25.00
C VAL A 101 -8.36 0.75 25.35
N GLU A 102 -8.76 -0.20 26.19
CA GLU A 102 -10.17 -0.40 26.60
C GLU A 102 -10.64 0.53 27.73
N ARG A 103 -9.88 1.59 28.03
CA ARG A 103 -10.12 2.51 29.14
C ARG A 103 -10.12 3.98 28.70
N PRO A 104 -11.11 4.41 27.89
CA PRO A 104 -11.19 5.80 27.41
C PRO A 104 -11.49 6.80 28.53
N ASP A 105 -11.93 6.31 29.69
CA ASP A 105 -12.18 7.04 30.93
C ASP A 105 -10.93 7.22 31.80
N ALA A 106 -9.84 6.48 31.54
CA ALA A 106 -8.61 6.60 32.30
C ALA A 106 -7.99 8.01 32.18
N GLU A 107 -7.40 8.50 33.28
CA GLU A 107 -6.53 9.67 33.25
C GLU A 107 -5.07 9.23 33.21
N LEU A 108 -4.41 9.51 32.09
CA LEU A 108 -3.02 9.14 31.83
C LEU A 108 -2.16 10.41 31.78
N LEU A 109 -1.12 10.47 32.61
CA LEU A 109 -0.09 11.51 32.57
C LEU A 109 1.23 10.90 32.09
N CYS A 110 1.80 11.44 31.02
CA CYS A 110 2.98 10.85 30.37
C CYS A 110 4.05 11.90 30.07
N LEU A 111 5.31 11.48 29.99
CA LEU A 111 6.35 12.30 29.37
C LEU A 111 6.22 12.27 27.85
N LYS A 112 6.49 13.40 27.20
CA LYS A 112 6.64 13.44 25.74
C LYS A 112 7.89 12.68 25.35
N THR A 113 7.78 11.88 24.30
CA THR A 113 8.91 11.20 23.67
C THR A 113 9.11 11.72 22.25
N ALA A 114 10.19 11.31 21.59
CA ALA A 114 10.37 11.56 20.16
C ALA A 114 9.26 10.95 19.26
N TRP A 115 8.40 10.10 19.82
CA TRP A 115 7.24 9.50 19.14
C TRP A 115 5.93 10.25 19.42
N HIS A 116 5.98 11.47 19.96
CA HIS A 116 4.80 12.33 20.04
C HIS A 116 4.40 12.80 18.63
N TYR A 117 3.47 12.07 17.98
CA TYR A 117 3.28 12.17 16.53
C TYR A 117 2.63 13.47 16.03
N SER A 118 2.09 14.31 16.91
CA SER A 118 1.66 15.66 16.51
C SER A 118 2.83 16.54 16.02
N GLN A 119 4.07 16.13 16.28
CA GLN A 119 5.29 16.77 15.75
C GLN A 119 5.94 15.97 14.61
N ARG A 120 5.25 14.95 14.09
CA ARG A 120 5.75 14.10 12.99
C ARG A 120 4.79 14.18 11.81
N PRO A 121 5.27 13.93 10.58
CA PRO A 121 4.38 13.81 9.43
C PRO A 121 3.46 12.60 9.61
N LEU A 122 2.21 12.77 9.20
CA LEU A 122 1.20 11.71 9.17
C LEU A 122 0.78 11.49 7.72
N LEU A 123 0.69 10.24 7.28
CA LEU A 123 0.20 9.94 5.94
C LEU A 123 -1.29 9.60 6.00
N PHE A 124 -2.02 9.96 4.95
CA PHE A 124 -3.45 9.69 4.88
C PHE A 124 -3.84 9.07 3.54
N SER A 125 -4.58 7.97 3.61
CA SER A 125 -5.30 7.39 2.47
C SER A 125 -6.72 7.00 2.89
N SER A 126 -7.61 6.83 1.93
CA SER A 126 -9.00 6.49 2.17
C SER A 126 -9.62 5.85 0.95
N VAL A 127 -10.57 4.94 1.15
CA VAL A 127 -11.46 4.53 0.05
C VAL A 127 -12.28 5.76 -0.39
N PRO A 128 -12.49 6.02 -1.69
CA PRO A 128 -13.41 7.06 -2.12
C PRO A 128 -14.75 6.95 -1.39
N LYS A 129 -15.29 8.09 -0.95
CA LYS A 129 -16.58 8.17 -0.24
C LYS A 129 -16.67 7.42 1.10
N SER A 130 -15.54 7.09 1.74
CA SER A 130 -15.50 6.48 3.07
C SER A 130 -15.58 7.47 4.25
N GLY A 131 -15.99 8.71 4.01
CA GLY A 131 -16.00 9.74 5.06
C GLY A 131 -14.64 10.39 5.31
N THR A 132 -13.84 10.52 4.26
CA THR A 132 -12.56 11.25 4.26
C THR A 132 -12.62 12.60 4.99
N HIS A 133 -13.70 13.37 4.83
CA HIS A 133 -13.84 14.66 5.50
C HIS A 133 -13.91 14.54 7.04
N LEU A 134 -14.61 13.53 7.58
CA LEU A 134 -14.66 13.30 9.04
C LEU A 134 -13.28 12.91 9.57
N ALA A 135 -12.58 12.04 8.82
CA ALA A 135 -11.27 11.57 9.24
C ALA A 135 -10.25 12.72 9.22
N LEU A 136 -10.28 13.56 8.17
CA LEU A 136 -9.45 14.77 8.11
C LEU A 136 -9.83 15.78 9.19
N ALA A 137 -11.12 15.97 9.49
CA ALA A 137 -11.57 16.84 10.58
C ALA A 137 -11.04 16.37 11.94
N LEU A 138 -11.03 15.05 12.20
CA LEU A 138 -10.41 14.49 13.41
C LEU A 138 -8.91 14.78 13.47
N LEU A 139 -8.19 14.59 12.36
CA LEU A 139 -6.76 14.89 12.31
C LEU A 139 -6.48 16.39 12.50
N GLN A 140 -7.32 17.27 11.97
CA GLN A 140 -7.23 18.70 12.24
C GLN A 140 -7.49 19.01 13.72
N ALA A 141 -8.48 18.36 14.33
CA ALA A 141 -8.77 18.51 15.75
C ALA A 141 -7.59 18.03 16.63
N PHE A 142 -6.88 16.98 16.19
CA PHE A 142 -5.61 16.53 16.78
C PHE A 142 -4.44 17.52 16.62
N GLY A 143 -4.66 18.64 15.91
CA GLY A 143 -3.66 19.70 15.71
C GLY A 143 -2.84 19.55 14.44
N TYR A 144 -3.21 18.64 13.52
CA TYR A 144 -2.52 18.54 12.24
C TYR A 144 -3.02 19.59 11.24
N GLU A 145 -2.10 20.18 10.52
CA GLU A 145 -2.40 20.90 9.29
C GLU A 145 -2.58 19.90 8.14
N ILE A 146 -3.59 20.10 7.30
CA ILE A 146 -3.75 19.29 6.09
C ILE A 146 -2.89 19.91 5.00
N PHE A 147 -1.93 19.15 4.48
CA PHE A 147 -1.12 19.61 3.36
C PHE A 147 -2.02 19.98 2.19
N ARG A 148 -1.87 21.22 1.71
CA ARG A 148 -2.52 21.72 0.50
C ARG A 148 -1.41 22.20 -0.42
N ASP A 149 -1.22 21.54 -1.57
CA ASP A 149 -0.29 22.05 -2.58
C ASP A 149 -0.77 23.44 -3.06
N PRO A 150 -0.03 24.53 -2.76
CA PRO A 150 -0.43 25.88 -3.12
C PRO A 150 -0.55 26.07 -4.64
N ARG A 151 0.13 25.25 -5.45
CA ARG A 151 0.01 25.29 -6.92
C ARG A 151 -1.37 24.82 -7.38
N LYS A 152 -2.02 23.94 -6.62
CA LYS A 152 -3.34 23.39 -6.96
C LYS A 152 -4.48 24.32 -6.61
N GLU A 153 -4.37 25.12 -5.54
CA GLU A 153 -5.35 26.16 -5.25
C GLU A 153 -5.42 27.20 -6.38
N LEU A 154 -4.29 27.44 -7.05
CA LEU A 154 -4.20 28.28 -8.24
C LEU A 154 -4.81 27.62 -9.49
N ASN A 155 -4.67 26.29 -9.65
CA ASN A 155 -5.12 25.56 -10.84
C ASN A 155 -6.59 25.11 -10.76
N LEU A 156 -7.13 24.83 -9.57
CA LEU A 156 -8.57 24.60 -9.35
C LEU A 156 -9.40 25.83 -9.71
N ARG A 157 -8.83 27.04 -9.55
CA ARG A 157 -9.42 28.30 -10.02
C ARG A 157 -9.39 28.48 -11.53
N ARG A 158 -8.56 27.72 -12.26
CA ARG A 158 -8.36 27.86 -13.71
C ARG A 158 -9.12 26.84 -14.57
N GLY A 159 -9.92 25.94 -13.97
CA GLY A 159 -10.87 25.10 -14.70
C GLY A 159 -10.29 24.10 -15.73
N VAL A 160 -8.99 23.81 -15.72
CA VAL A 160 -8.36 23.03 -16.81
C VAL A 160 -8.46 21.51 -16.60
N ALA A 161 -9.00 20.84 -17.61
CA ALA A 161 -9.19 19.40 -17.83
C ALA A 161 -7.89 18.55 -17.91
N ASN A 162 -6.85 18.91 -17.17
CA ASN A 162 -5.56 18.20 -17.13
C ASN A 162 -5.53 17.09 -16.06
N GLU A 163 -6.63 16.38 -15.81
CA GLU A 163 -6.66 15.32 -14.80
C GLU A 163 -5.92 14.05 -15.23
N LEU A 164 -5.90 13.74 -16.53
CA LEU A 164 -5.27 12.52 -17.09
C LEU A 164 -3.74 12.59 -17.19
N LEU A 165 -3.14 13.78 -17.38
CA LEU A 165 -1.68 13.95 -17.36
C LEU A 165 -1.06 13.90 -15.95
N ARG A 166 -1.89 13.95 -14.89
CA ARG A 166 -1.44 14.02 -13.49
C ARG A 166 -1.01 12.68 -12.91
N ASP A 167 -1.49 11.55 -13.45
CA ASP A 167 -1.19 10.22 -12.90
C ASP A 167 0.30 9.84 -12.99
N ARG A 168 1.06 10.44 -13.92
CA ARG A 168 2.53 10.31 -13.97
C ARG A 168 3.24 11.20 -12.93
N GLN A 169 2.81 12.44 -12.74
CA GLN A 169 3.43 13.37 -11.78
C GLN A 169 3.13 12.99 -10.31
N LEU A 170 2.00 12.32 -10.07
CA LEU A 170 1.62 11.75 -8.77
C LEU A 170 2.68 10.80 -8.21
N GLY A 171 3.13 9.87 -9.06
CA GLY A 171 4.21 8.95 -8.72
C GLY A 171 5.47 9.70 -8.33
N GLU A 172 5.85 10.72 -9.10
CA GLU A 172 7.06 11.49 -8.81
C GLU A 172 6.99 12.28 -7.50
N HIS A 173 5.84 12.85 -7.13
CA HIS A 173 5.74 13.61 -5.88
C HIS A 173 5.84 12.71 -4.67
N VAL A 174 5.10 11.59 -4.67
CA VAL A 174 5.17 10.57 -3.61
C VAL A 174 6.58 9.98 -3.54
N VAL A 175 7.16 9.61 -4.69
CA VAL A 175 8.53 9.10 -4.78
C VAL A 175 9.53 10.10 -4.22
N ARG A 176 9.38 11.39 -4.52
CA ARG A 176 10.21 12.44 -3.93
C ARG A 176 9.99 12.49 -2.43
N LEU A 177 8.77 12.72 -1.93
CA LEU A 177 8.52 12.87 -0.48
C LEU A 177 9.09 11.72 0.38
N PHE A 178 9.13 10.50 -0.18
CA PHE A 178 9.59 9.30 0.55
C PHE A 178 10.97 8.79 0.15
N SER A 179 11.67 9.48 -0.76
CA SER A 179 13.07 9.21 -1.07
C SER A 179 13.94 9.46 0.18
N PRO A 180 14.95 8.62 0.46
CA PRO A 180 15.92 8.86 1.54
C PRO A 180 16.57 10.24 1.49
N ASP A 181 16.75 10.76 0.29
CA ASP A 181 17.45 12.02 0.02
C ASP A 181 16.54 13.24 0.15
N SER A 182 15.23 13.03 0.38
CA SER A 182 14.32 14.15 0.53
C SER A 182 14.43 14.83 1.89
N PRO A 183 14.21 16.16 1.91
CA PRO A 183 14.19 16.90 3.16
C PRO A 183 13.19 16.28 4.13
N ALA A 184 13.48 16.40 5.43
CA ALA A 184 12.56 15.95 6.45
C ALA A 184 11.19 16.60 6.23
N LEU A 185 10.14 15.79 6.17
CA LEU A 185 8.78 16.30 6.06
C LEU A 185 8.45 17.10 7.33
N PRO A 186 7.90 18.32 7.21
CA PRO A 186 7.38 19.07 8.34
C PRO A 186 6.47 18.20 9.22
N GLY A 187 6.78 18.22 10.52
CA GLY A 187 5.94 17.62 11.55
C GLY A 187 4.61 18.36 11.71
N GLY A 188 3.59 17.67 12.23
CA GLY A 188 2.27 18.29 12.43
C GLY A 188 1.50 18.53 11.13
N VAL A 189 1.92 17.88 10.04
CA VAL A 189 1.25 17.96 8.73
C VAL A 189 0.77 16.58 8.30
N VAL A 190 -0.47 16.51 7.81
CA VAL A 190 -1.05 15.35 7.13
C VAL A 190 -0.76 15.45 5.65
N TYR A 191 -0.04 14.46 5.11
CA TYR A 191 0.27 14.35 3.70
C TYR A 191 -0.69 13.37 3.02
N PRO A 192 -1.34 13.78 1.93
CA PRO A 192 -2.11 12.86 1.09
C PRO A 192 -1.19 11.82 0.45
N MET A 193 -1.60 10.55 0.48
CA MET A 193 -0.85 9.46 -0.17
C MET A 193 -0.92 9.52 -1.70
N ALA A 194 -2.02 10.00 -2.26
CA ALA A 194 -2.15 10.32 -3.67
C ALA A 194 -2.62 11.78 -3.81
N GLU A 195 -2.12 12.47 -4.82
CA GLU A 195 -2.33 13.90 -5.01
C GLU A 195 -2.93 14.16 -6.39
N PRO A 196 -4.21 14.51 -6.55
CA PRO A 196 -4.98 15.30 -5.58
C PRO A 196 -5.90 14.49 -4.68
N SER A 197 -6.01 13.18 -4.89
CA SER A 197 -6.98 12.33 -4.21
C SER A 197 -6.34 11.61 -3.03
N PHE A 198 -6.86 11.82 -1.82
CA PHE A 198 -6.55 11.02 -0.62
C PHE A 198 -6.93 9.52 -0.76
N HIS A 199 -6.91 8.96 -1.96
CA HIS A 199 -7.47 7.68 -2.38
C HIS A 199 -6.43 6.87 -3.14
N MET A 200 -5.28 6.62 -2.52
CA MET A 200 -4.26 5.75 -3.10
C MET A 200 -4.66 4.29 -2.85
N PRO A 201 -4.88 3.48 -3.90
CA PRO A 201 -5.06 2.04 -3.73
C PRO A 201 -3.78 1.38 -3.22
N PHE A 202 -3.91 0.26 -2.50
CA PHE A 202 -2.75 -0.44 -1.94
C PHE A 202 -1.85 -1.05 -3.01
N SER A 203 -2.45 -1.57 -4.09
CA SER A 203 -1.73 -2.05 -5.28
C SER A 203 -0.77 -0.99 -5.82
N ARG A 204 -1.28 0.25 -5.96
CA ARG A 204 -0.50 1.38 -6.47
C ARG A 204 0.63 1.79 -5.53
N LEU A 205 0.41 1.72 -4.21
CA LEU A 205 1.50 1.89 -3.24
C LEU A 205 2.62 0.87 -3.54
N PHE A 206 2.27 -0.41 -3.70
CA PHE A 206 3.27 -1.45 -3.95
C PHE A 206 4.05 -1.23 -5.25
N GLU A 207 3.40 -0.79 -6.32
CA GLU A 207 4.06 -0.41 -7.57
C GLU A 207 5.07 0.72 -7.35
N VAL A 208 4.66 1.77 -6.61
CA VAL A 208 5.53 2.91 -6.26
C VAL A 208 6.73 2.44 -5.42
N LEU A 209 6.52 1.59 -4.41
CA LEU A 209 7.60 1.06 -3.57
C LEU A 209 8.53 0.11 -4.34
N SER A 210 7.99 -0.67 -5.26
CA SER A 210 8.78 -1.57 -6.11
C SER A 210 9.69 -0.78 -7.04
N GLY A 211 9.18 0.31 -7.65
CA GLY A 211 9.98 1.21 -8.47
C GLY A 211 11.08 1.96 -7.71
N MET A 212 10.90 2.22 -6.40
CA MET A 212 11.90 2.89 -5.56
C MET A 212 12.95 1.96 -4.95
N GLY A 213 12.73 0.65 -4.97
CA GLY A 213 13.46 -0.30 -4.14
C GLY A 213 13.00 -0.24 -2.68
N ILE A 214 12.09 -1.15 -2.32
CA ILE A 214 11.37 -1.28 -1.03
C ILE A 214 12.24 -1.07 0.22
N ARG A 215 13.54 -1.38 0.16
CA ARG A 215 14.45 -1.36 1.33
C ARG A 215 14.76 0.03 1.90
N ARG A 216 14.34 1.13 1.25
CA ARG A 216 14.74 2.49 1.64
C ARG A 216 13.60 3.49 1.79
N THR A 217 12.35 3.04 1.76
CA THR A 217 11.22 3.97 1.69
C THR A 217 10.78 4.38 3.10
N ARG A 218 10.88 5.68 3.44
CA ARG A 218 10.44 6.23 4.74
C ARG A 218 8.96 5.99 5.05
N ILE A 219 8.17 5.63 4.03
CA ILE A 219 6.73 5.39 4.17
C ILE A 219 6.38 4.32 5.21
N LEU A 220 7.24 3.31 5.39
CA LEU A 220 7.04 2.22 6.35
C LEU A 220 7.46 2.63 7.77
N GLU A 221 8.12 3.77 7.92
CA GLU A 221 8.57 4.36 9.19
C GLU A 221 7.62 5.46 9.69
N LEU A 222 6.61 5.81 8.88
CA LEU A 222 5.61 6.81 9.19
C LEU A 222 4.25 6.16 9.48
N PRO A 223 3.48 6.69 10.45
CA PRO A 223 2.11 6.26 10.64
C PRO A 223 1.27 6.66 9.44
N ILE A 224 0.30 5.80 9.10
CA ILE A 224 -0.62 6.03 8.00
C ILE A 224 -2.05 5.87 8.53
N VAL A 225 -2.87 6.90 8.43
CA VAL A 225 -4.31 6.77 8.69
C VAL A 225 -4.99 6.30 7.42
N PHE A 226 -5.74 5.20 7.53
CA PHE A 226 -6.49 4.64 6.41
C PHE A 226 -7.99 4.63 6.72
N SER A 227 -8.75 5.49 6.05
CA SER A 227 -10.20 5.58 6.24
C SER A 227 -10.97 4.69 5.26
N TYR A 228 -11.81 3.80 5.77
CA TYR A 228 -12.61 2.87 4.96
C TYR A 228 -14.06 2.82 5.46
N ARG A 229 -14.95 2.22 4.68
CA ARG A 229 -16.39 2.17 4.95
C ARG A 229 -16.98 0.89 4.40
N ASN A 230 -18.15 0.48 4.89
CA ASN A 230 -18.92 -0.59 4.27
C ASN A 230 -19.07 -0.34 2.74
N PRO A 231 -18.69 -1.30 1.87
CA PRO A 231 -18.82 -1.17 0.42
C PRO A 231 -20.20 -0.73 -0.09
N LEU A 232 -21.30 -1.15 0.55
CA LEU A 232 -22.65 -0.68 0.20
C LEU A 232 -22.81 0.82 0.48
N GLY A 233 -22.26 1.29 1.62
CA GLY A 233 -22.23 2.70 1.96
C GLY A 233 -21.37 3.54 1.01
N VAL A 234 -20.27 2.98 0.51
CA VAL A 234 -19.45 3.61 -0.55
C VAL A 234 -20.24 3.70 -1.85
N MET A 235 -20.81 2.59 -2.30
CA MET A 235 -21.61 2.48 -3.52
C MET A 235 -22.73 3.52 -3.56
N ILE A 236 -23.52 3.62 -2.48
CA ILE A 236 -24.63 4.57 -2.40
C ILE A 236 -24.16 6.00 -2.38
N SER A 237 -23.12 6.30 -1.59
CA SER A 237 -22.53 7.63 -1.55
C SER A 237 -21.97 8.06 -2.91
N GLU A 238 -21.42 7.12 -3.67
CA GLU A 238 -20.89 7.35 -5.01
C GLU A 238 -22.00 7.53 -6.06
N ALA A 239 -23.03 6.67 -6.06
CA ALA A 239 -24.21 6.79 -6.93
C ALA A 239 -24.84 8.19 -6.82
N TRP A 240 -25.01 8.68 -5.60
CA TRP A 240 -25.54 10.02 -5.35
C TRP A 240 -24.59 11.14 -5.77
N ALA A 241 -23.28 10.97 -5.54
CA ALA A 241 -22.31 11.95 -5.99
C ALA A 241 -22.32 12.10 -7.51
N TYR A 242 -22.58 11.03 -8.26
CA TYR A 242 -22.73 11.12 -9.72
C TYR A 242 -24.07 11.70 -10.14
N ARG A 243 -25.18 11.26 -9.52
CA ARG A 243 -26.53 11.75 -9.84
C ARG A 243 -26.70 13.25 -9.59
N ASP A 244 -26.23 13.74 -8.45
CA ASP A 244 -26.46 15.13 -8.02
C ASP A 244 -25.43 16.12 -8.57
N SER A 245 -24.28 15.64 -9.02
CA SER A 245 -23.20 16.51 -9.46
C SER A 245 -23.39 16.95 -10.91
N LYS A 246 -23.95 18.15 -11.08
CA LYS A 246 -23.90 18.88 -12.36
C LYS A 246 -22.47 19.11 -12.87
N ARG A 247 -21.46 18.92 -12.02
CA ARG A 247 -20.04 19.11 -12.33
C ARG A 247 -19.34 17.80 -12.73
N HIS A 248 -19.97 16.65 -12.52
CA HIS A 248 -19.37 15.38 -12.91
C HIS A 248 -19.64 15.13 -14.40
N ILE A 249 -18.64 14.70 -15.15
CA ILE A 249 -18.78 14.46 -16.60
C ILE A 249 -19.85 13.41 -16.92
N LEU A 250 -20.04 12.45 -16.01
CA LEU A 250 -21.08 11.43 -16.12
C LEU A 250 -22.40 11.81 -15.43
N GLY A 251 -22.52 13.04 -14.91
CA GLY A 251 -23.73 13.46 -14.18
C GLY A 251 -24.98 13.38 -15.05
N HIS A 252 -24.87 13.73 -16.33
CA HIS A 252 -25.98 13.57 -17.28
C HIS A 252 -26.36 12.11 -17.49
N TYR A 253 -25.39 11.22 -17.71
CA TYR A 253 -25.62 9.78 -17.85
C TYR A 253 -26.33 9.21 -16.61
N PHE A 254 -25.81 9.48 -15.41
CA PHE A 254 -26.44 8.94 -14.19
C PHE A 254 -27.79 9.59 -13.86
N SER A 255 -28.08 10.78 -14.39
CA SER A 255 -29.39 11.42 -14.26
C SER A 255 -30.49 10.76 -15.10
N THR A 256 -30.15 9.92 -16.09
CA THR A 256 -31.15 9.22 -16.91
C THR A 256 -31.72 7.97 -16.24
N PHE A 257 -31.09 7.49 -15.17
CA PHE A 257 -31.63 6.36 -14.40
C PHE A 257 -32.81 6.84 -13.53
N GLU A 258 -33.88 6.04 -13.53
CA GLU A 258 -35.09 6.35 -12.77
C GLU A 258 -34.84 6.29 -11.25
N ASP A 259 -34.09 5.27 -10.82
CA ASP A 259 -33.83 4.96 -9.42
C ASP A 259 -32.33 4.79 -9.09
N THR A 260 -32.02 4.79 -7.79
CA THR A 260 -30.66 4.63 -7.25
C THR A 260 -30.13 3.20 -7.45
N GLU A 261 -31.00 2.19 -7.39
CA GLU A 261 -30.62 0.78 -7.50
C GLU A 261 -30.03 0.46 -8.87
N SER A 262 -30.61 1.01 -9.93
CA SER A 262 -30.14 0.89 -11.31
C SER A 262 -28.75 1.52 -11.50
N ILE A 263 -28.50 2.67 -10.87
CA ILE A 263 -27.16 3.27 -10.82
C ILE A 263 -26.19 2.34 -10.10
N CYS A 264 -26.60 1.74 -8.98
CA CYS A 264 -25.77 0.79 -8.25
C CYS A 264 -25.43 -0.46 -9.08
N HIS A 265 -26.38 -1.01 -9.85
CA HIS A 265 -26.09 -2.08 -10.80
C HIS A 265 -25.03 -1.68 -11.84
N ASP A 266 -25.12 -0.48 -12.40
CA ASP A 266 -24.13 0.06 -13.34
C ASP A 266 -22.74 0.16 -12.71
N LEU A 267 -22.65 0.77 -11.51
CA LEU A 267 -21.39 0.94 -10.77
C LEU A 267 -20.72 -0.40 -10.45
N VAL A 268 -21.49 -1.40 -10.05
CA VAL A 268 -20.95 -2.74 -9.73
C VAL A 268 -20.46 -3.44 -11.00
N ARG A 269 -21.21 -3.36 -12.09
CA ARG A 269 -20.85 -3.99 -13.38
C ARG A 269 -19.73 -3.25 -14.10
N GLY A 270 -19.54 -1.96 -13.83
CA GLY A 270 -18.56 -1.13 -14.51
C GLY A 270 -18.92 -0.85 -15.97
N ILE A 271 -20.18 -0.52 -16.24
CA ILE A 271 -20.64 -0.26 -17.63
C ILE A 271 -20.11 1.09 -18.12
N ALA A 272 -20.28 2.16 -17.32
CA ALA A 272 -19.80 3.50 -17.68
C ALA A 272 -18.42 3.86 -17.08
N LEU A 273 -17.96 3.09 -16.09
CA LEU A 273 -16.73 3.34 -15.32
C LEU A 273 -16.03 2.01 -15.01
N ILE A 274 -14.78 2.05 -14.55
CA ILE A 274 -14.15 0.87 -13.93
C ILE A 274 -15.05 0.39 -12.79
N SER A 275 -15.32 -0.92 -12.78
CA SER A 275 -16.19 -1.56 -11.80
C SER A 275 -15.83 -1.14 -10.38
N LEU A 276 -16.84 -0.79 -9.59
CA LEU A 276 -16.67 -0.50 -8.17
C LEU A 276 -16.04 -1.69 -7.43
N VAL A 277 -16.38 -2.92 -7.80
CA VAL A 277 -15.83 -4.14 -7.20
C VAL A 277 -14.33 -4.28 -7.46
N GLU A 278 -13.90 -3.95 -8.67
CA GLU A 278 -12.48 -3.94 -9.05
C GLU A 278 -11.74 -2.87 -8.26
N ARG A 279 -12.23 -1.63 -8.28
CA ARG A 279 -11.63 -0.50 -7.53
C ARG A 279 -11.55 -0.78 -6.04
N LEU A 280 -12.61 -1.30 -5.43
CA LEU A 280 -12.63 -1.64 -3.99
C LEU A 280 -11.68 -2.78 -3.66
N GLY A 281 -11.41 -3.68 -4.59
CA GLY A 281 -10.49 -4.80 -4.42
C GLY A 281 -9.04 -4.39 -4.18
N GLU A 282 -8.68 -3.16 -4.53
CA GLU A 282 -7.31 -2.67 -4.44
C GLU A 282 -6.95 -2.10 -3.06
N TYR A 283 -7.92 -1.94 -2.16
CA TYR A 283 -7.72 -1.26 -0.86
C TYR A 283 -7.52 -2.16 0.37
N PRO A 284 -8.06 -3.38 0.48
CA PRO A 284 -7.97 -4.20 1.70
C PRO A 284 -6.54 -4.48 2.18
N GLY A 285 -5.53 -4.38 1.30
CA GLY A 285 -4.12 -4.49 1.67
C GLY A 285 -3.67 -3.48 2.74
N TRP A 286 -4.26 -2.27 2.75
CA TRP A 286 -3.98 -1.26 3.78
C TRP A 286 -4.25 -1.75 5.20
N LEU A 287 -5.31 -2.56 5.39
CA LEU A 287 -5.69 -3.08 6.70
C LEU A 287 -4.66 -4.06 7.30
N ARG A 288 -3.67 -4.50 6.51
CA ARG A 288 -2.69 -5.52 6.91
C ARG A 288 -1.36 -4.93 7.38
N LEU A 289 -1.07 -3.66 7.07
CA LEU A 289 0.19 -3.03 7.45
C LEU A 289 0.21 -2.67 8.95
N ALA A 290 1.36 -2.87 9.60
CA ALA A 290 1.54 -2.61 11.02
C ALA A 290 1.62 -1.11 11.37
N ASN A 291 2.08 -0.28 10.43
CA ASN A 291 2.14 1.18 10.56
C ASN A 291 0.84 1.88 10.10
N VAL A 292 -0.17 1.12 9.66
CA VAL A 292 -1.49 1.66 9.30
C VAL A 292 -2.42 1.65 10.50
N LEU A 293 -3.09 2.78 10.70
CA LEU A 293 -4.19 3.05 11.62
C LEU A 293 -5.52 3.00 10.85
N PRO A 294 -6.23 1.88 10.87
CA PRO A 294 -7.50 1.76 10.18
C PRO A 294 -8.58 2.56 10.93
N VAL A 295 -9.37 3.31 10.18
CA VAL A 295 -10.49 4.10 10.69
C VAL A 295 -11.71 3.75 9.85
N SER A 296 -12.63 2.95 10.41
CA SER A 296 -13.91 2.74 9.74
C SER A 296 -14.78 4.00 9.88
N PHE A 297 -15.50 4.36 8.83
CA PHE A 297 -16.51 5.42 8.86
C PHE A 297 -17.50 5.17 9.99
N GLU A 298 -17.86 3.90 10.16
CA GLU A 298 -18.86 3.45 11.08
C GLU A 298 -18.45 3.78 12.52
N GLU A 299 -17.21 3.48 12.91
CA GLU A 299 -16.65 3.87 14.21
C GLU A 299 -16.51 5.38 14.35
N LEU A 300 -16.13 6.05 13.27
CA LEU A 300 -15.82 7.48 13.33
C LEU A 300 -17.05 8.37 13.43
N VAL A 301 -18.19 7.96 12.87
CA VAL A 301 -19.36 8.84 12.72
C VAL A 301 -20.10 9.11 14.03
N GLY A 302 -20.02 8.17 15.00
CA GLY A 302 -20.65 8.31 16.31
C GLY A 302 -22.16 8.50 16.28
N ALA A 303 -22.73 8.87 17.43
CA ALA A 303 -24.19 8.98 17.61
C ALA A 303 -24.87 9.97 16.66
N GLU A 304 -24.19 11.05 16.27
CA GLU A 304 -24.77 12.06 15.37
C GLU A 304 -25.05 11.52 13.97
N GLY A 305 -24.24 10.57 13.49
CA GLY A 305 -24.51 9.83 12.26
C GLY A 305 -25.28 8.53 12.45
N GLY A 306 -25.88 8.29 13.62
CA GLY A 306 -26.58 7.05 13.92
C GLY A 306 -25.70 5.87 14.35
N GLY A 307 -24.42 6.11 14.59
CA GLY A 307 -23.51 5.16 15.22
C GLY A 307 -23.55 5.19 16.75
N ASP A 308 -22.52 4.61 17.36
CA ASP A 308 -22.41 4.51 18.82
C ASP A 308 -21.34 5.48 19.33
N ALA A 309 -21.72 6.35 20.27
CA ALA A 309 -20.81 7.34 20.85
C ALA A 309 -19.69 6.71 21.68
N ALA A 310 -19.93 5.58 22.36
CA ALA A 310 -18.88 4.88 23.09
C ALA A 310 -17.86 4.25 22.14
N ILE A 311 -18.31 3.64 21.03
CA ILE A 311 -17.43 3.11 19.99
C ILE A 311 -16.60 4.22 19.34
N GLN A 312 -17.19 5.37 19.05
CA GLN A 312 -16.47 6.54 18.51
C GLN A 312 -15.39 7.04 19.47
N ARG A 313 -15.74 7.24 20.75
CA ARG A 313 -14.76 7.63 21.77
C ARG A 313 -13.64 6.61 21.89
N GLN A 314 -13.97 5.33 21.81
CA GLN A 314 -13.02 4.23 21.90
C GLN A 314 -12.06 4.19 20.69
N LEU A 315 -12.55 4.47 19.49
CA LEU A 315 -11.71 4.67 18.31
C LEU A 315 -10.77 5.87 18.48
N ILE A 316 -11.31 7.03 18.85
CA ILE A 316 -10.51 8.26 19.05
C ILE A 316 -9.44 8.03 20.11
N TRP A 317 -9.80 7.42 21.23
CA TRP A 317 -8.87 7.05 22.30
C TRP A 317 -7.76 6.12 21.79
N SER A 318 -8.10 5.08 21.03
CA SER A 318 -7.13 4.19 20.40
C SER A 318 -6.14 4.95 19.49
N LEU A 319 -6.63 5.93 18.71
CA LEU A 319 -5.78 6.77 17.87
C LEU A 319 -4.89 7.69 18.70
N GLN A 320 -5.43 8.32 19.75
CA GLN A 320 -4.66 9.16 20.69
C GLN A 320 -3.52 8.39 21.34
N LEU A 321 -3.76 7.15 21.80
CA LEU A 321 -2.72 6.32 22.41
C LEU A 321 -1.61 5.97 21.42
N LYS A 322 -1.98 5.53 20.21
CA LYS A 322 -1.01 5.13 19.16
C LYS A 322 -0.19 6.31 18.66
N LEU A 323 -0.83 7.46 18.47
CA LEU A 323 -0.18 8.68 17.99
C LEU A 323 0.39 9.54 19.12
N GLN A 324 0.20 9.15 20.38
CA GLN A 324 0.60 9.93 21.56
C GLN A 324 0.06 11.37 21.49
N ILE A 325 -1.24 11.52 21.21
CA ILE A 325 -1.91 12.83 21.11
C ILE A 325 -2.68 13.10 22.40
N PRO A 326 -2.44 14.23 23.11
CA PRO A 326 -3.13 14.56 24.34
C PRO A 326 -4.63 14.84 24.11
N GLY A 327 -5.37 15.08 25.19
CA GLY A 327 -6.76 15.53 25.16
C GLY A 327 -7.77 14.49 25.65
N ASP A 328 -9.04 14.90 25.66
CA ASP A 328 -10.18 14.04 25.98
C ASP A 328 -10.84 13.54 24.68
N PRO A 329 -11.05 12.23 24.50
CA PRO A 329 -11.72 11.70 23.31
C PRO A 329 -13.14 12.28 23.11
N ARG A 330 -13.80 12.74 24.18
CA ARG A 330 -15.13 13.38 24.12
C ARG A 330 -15.09 14.73 23.42
N ASP A 331 -14.06 15.52 23.69
CA ASP A 331 -13.92 16.87 23.11
C ASP A 331 -13.68 16.77 21.60
N TYR A 332 -12.85 15.80 21.18
CA TYR A 332 -12.66 15.50 19.77
C TYR A 332 -13.93 14.99 19.10
N ALA A 333 -14.64 14.05 19.73
CA ALA A 333 -15.88 13.50 19.19
C ALA A 333 -16.94 14.59 18.92
N ALA A 334 -17.04 15.58 19.81
CA ALA A 334 -18.00 16.68 19.69
C ALA A 334 -17.70 17.63 18.51
N GLY A 335 -16.45 17.68 18.04
CA GLY A 335 -16.02 18.66 17.02
C GLY A 335 -15.94 18.14 15.58
N ILE A 336 -15.98 16.83 15.36
CA ILE A 336 -15.65 16.26 14.03
C ILE A 336 -16.83 16.09 13.09
N TYR A 337 -18.07 16.07 13.61
CA TYR A 337 -19.26 15.89 12.79
C TYR A 337 -19.81 17.25 12.31
N ASP A 338 -19.39 17.66 11.12
CA ASP A 338 -19.81 18.95 10.53
C ASP A 338 -20.86 18.76 9.42
N ARG A 339 -22.12 19.06 9.76
CA ARG A 339 -23.25 19.06 8.81
C ARG A 339 -23.14 20.15 7.73
N ARG A 340 -22.28 21.16 7.92
CA ARG A 340 -22.08 22.26 6.98
C ARG A 340 -21.02 21.95 5.92
N SER A 341 -20.31 20.83 6.03
CA SER A 341 -19.32 20.44 5.02
C SER A 341 -20.00 20.34 3.64
N PRO A 342 -19.45 20.94 2.58
CA PRO A 342 -20.05 20.87 1.23
C PRO A 342 -20.22 19.46 0.69
N THR A 343 -19.47 18.50 1.24
CA THR A 343 -19.53 17.08 0.89
C THR A 343 -20.44 16.27 1.82
N PHE A 344 -21.01 16.90 2.83
CA PHE A 344 -21.95 16.28 3.75
C PHE A 344 -23.31 16.16 3.08
N ARG A 345 -23.70 14.92 2.76
CA ARG A 345 -25.03 14.61 2.24
C ARG A 345 -25.98 14.21 3.37
N ARG A 346 -25.80 12.99 3.87
CA ARG A 346 -26.52 12.47 5.04
C ARG A 346 -25.58 12.24 6.22
N GLY A 347 -24.36 11.76 5.96
CA GLY A 347 -23.41 11.41 7.02
C GLY A 347 -23.97 10.39 8.02
N ARG A 348 -24.86 9.49 7.56
CA ARG A 348 -25.50 8.48 8.40
C ARG A 348 -24.99 7.08 8.12
N LEU A 349 -24.92 6.27 9.17
CA LEU A 349 -24.88 4.82 9.07
C LEU A 349 -26.10 4.30 8.35
N ASP A 350 -25.92 3.17 7.67
CA ASP A 350 -26.97 2.37 7.04
C ASP A 350 -27.90 3.11 6.09
N ALA A 351 -27.52 4.31 5.63
CA ALA A 351 -28.27 5.03 4.62
C ALA A 351 -28.40 4.23 3.31
N PHE A 352 -27.61 3.16 3.14
CA PHE A 352 -27.78 2.22 2.04
C PHE A 352 -29.01 1.33 2.19
N ALA A 353 -29.47 1.00 3.39
CA ALA A 353 -30.65 0.16 3.61
C ALA A 353 -31.95 0.90 3.25
N ASP A 354 -31.97 2.24 3.42
CA ASP A 354 -33.08 3.07 2.98
C ASP A 354 -33.19 3.13 1.43
N GLU A 355 -32.05 3.04 0.74
CA GLU A 355 -31.92 3.23 -0.71
C GLU A 355 -31.87 1.91 -1.48
N LEU A 356 -31.47 0.82 -0.82
CA LEU A 356 -31.60 -0.58 -1.25
C LEU A 356 -32.26 -1.39 -0.11
N PRO A 357 -33.60 -1.36 -0.01
CA PRO A 357 -34.33 -2.11 1.00
C PRO A 357 -34.01 -3.62 0.97
N ASP A 358 -33.86 -4.18 -0.24
CA ASP A 358 -33.46 -5.58 -0.44
C ASP A 358 -31.97 -5.71 -0.80
N HIS A 359 -31.10 -5.03 -0.04
CA HIS A 359 -29.65 -5.11 -0.21
C HIS A 359 -29.10 -6.54 -0.13
N ARG A 360 -29.81 -7.48 0.51
CA ARG A 360 -29.42 -8.90 0.54
C ARG A 360 -29.61 -9.56 -0.81
N ALA A 361 -30.81 -9.45 -1.42
CA ALA A 361 -31.01 -9.96 -2.77
C ALA A 361 -30.08 -9.26 -3.78
N PHE A 362 -29.81 -7.97 -3.59
CA PHE A 362 -28.81 -7.25 -4.39
C PHE A 362 -27.42 -7.90 -4.25
N LEU A 363 -26.94 -8.16 -3.03
CA LEU A 363 -25.66 -8.83 -2.81
C LEU A 363 -25.63 -10.27 -3.34
N ASP A 364 -26.75 -11.00 -3.30
CA ASP A 364 -26.86 -12.34 -3.89
C ASP A 364 -26.71 -12.30 -5.41
N GLY A 365 -27.21 -11.24 -6.06
CA GLY A 365 -26.99 -10.97 -7.48
C GLY A 365 -25.57 -10.49 -7.82
N HIS A 366 -24.76 -10.12 -6.81
CA HIS A 366 -23.42 -9.55 -6.97
C HIS A 366 -22.41 -10.16 -5.97
N PRO A 367 -22.06 -11.46 -6.12
CA PRO A 367 -21.21 -12.18 -5.16
C PRO A 367 -19.82 -11.57 -4.97
N GLU A 368 -19.28 -10.89 -5.98
CA GLU A 368 -17.99 -10.22 -5.85
C GLU A 368 -18.08 -8.96 -4.94
N LEU A 369 -19.19 -8.22 -4.96
CA LEU A 369 -19.40 -7.11 -4.02
C LEU A 369 -19.57 -7.62 -2.59
N ARG A 370 -20.27 -8.74 -2.41
CA ARG A 370 -20.37 -9.46 -1.14
C ARG A 370 -18.98 -9.81 -0.61
N ARG A 371 -18.12 -10.38 -1.45
CA ARG A 371 -16.72 -10.65 -1.11
C ARG A 371 -15.95 -9.39 -0.72
N ARG A 372 -16.18 -8.24 -1.39
CA ARG A 372 -15.58 -6.97 -0.97
C ARG A 372 -16.04 -6.54 0.42
N CYS A 373 -17.30 -6.77 0.79
CA CYS A 373 -17.76 -6.51 2.16
C CYS A 373 -16.94 -7.31 3.17
N GLU A 374 -16.75 -8.60 2.90
CA GLU A 374 -15.95 -9.50 3.74
C GLU A 374 -14.47 -9.11 3.79
N ASP A 375 -13.87 -8.67 2.67
CA ASP A 375 -12.47 -8.22 2.61
C ASP A 375 -12.21 -7.03 3.56
N PHE A 376 -13.19 -6.13 3.74
CA PHE A 376 -13.16 -5.04 4.72
C PHE A 376 -13.63 -5.45 6.13
N GLY A 377 -14.03 -6.71 6.30
CA GLY A 377 -14.46 -7.29 7.57
C GLY A 377 -15.94 -7.11 7.88
N TYR A 378 -16.79 -6.72 6.92
CA TYR A 378 -18.23 -6.65 7.12
C TYR A 378 -18.89 -8.01 6.90
N ASP A 379 -19.93 -8.27 7.68
CA ASP A 379 -20.76 -9.46 7.55
C ASP A 379 -21.97 -9.14 6.65
N PRO A 380 -22.00 -9.61 5.39
CA PRO A 380 -23.09 -9.29 4.47
C PRO A 380 -24.44 -9.88 4.89
N ASP A 381 -24.45 -10.90 5.75
CA ASP A 381 -25.67 -11.61 6.14
C ASP A 381 -26.29 -11.06 7.43
N ARG A 382 -25.57 -10.27 8.23
CA ARG A 382 -26.14 -9.60 9.39
C ARG A 382 -27.06 -8.47 8.97
N ALA A 383 -28.30 -8.50 9.45
CA ALA A 383 -29.26 -7.40 9.29
C ALA A 383 -28.73 -6.06 9.85
N SER A 384 -27.81 -6.16 10.81
CA SER A 384 -27.13 -5.05 11.47
C SER A 384 -25.61 -5.10 11.18
N ALA A 385 -25.22 -5.14 9.90
CA ALA A 385 -23.83 -5.15 9.44
C ALA A 385 -23.09 -3.82 9.69
N HIS A 386 -23.34 -3.19 10.85
CA HIS A 386 -22.95 -1.82 11.16
C HIS A 386 -21.47 -1.67 11.44
N TRP A 387 -20.76 -2.75 11.77
CA TRP A 387 -19.37 -2.68 12.22
C TRP A 387 -18.52 -3.73 11.53
N PRO A 388 -17.30 -3.39 11.10
CA PRO A 388 -16.37 -4.40 10.64
C PRO A 388 -16.05 -5.32 11.82
N GLN A 389 -16.20 -6.63 11.66
CA GLN A 389 -16.01 -7.67 12.69
C GLN A 389 -14.64 -7.56 13.38
N ARG A 390 -13.64 -7.03 12.68
CA ARG A 390 -12.26 -6.90 13.15
C ARG A 390 -11.92 -5.57 13.83
N HIS A 391 -12.88 -4.64 13.97
CA HIS A 391 -12.62 -3.30 14.48
C HIS A 391 -11.93 -3.30 15.86
N ALA A 392 -12.42 -4.10 16.81
CA ALA A 392 -11.80 -4.23 18.13
C ALA A 392 -10.34 -4.71 18.05
N THR A 393 -10.06 -5.72 17.21
CA THR A 393 -8.70 -6.20 16.97
C THR A 393 -7.81 -5.11 16.35
N LEU A 394 -8.32 -4.34 15.40
CA LEU A 394 -7.58 -3.24 14.76
C LEU A 394 -7.31 -2.08 15.72
N ARG A 395 -8.25 -1.76 16.62
CA ARG A 395 -8.04 -0.79 17.70
C ARG A 395 -6.95 -1.25 18.67
N ARG A 396 -6.92 -2.52 19.05
CA ARG A 396 -5.87 -3.07 19.94
C ARG A 396 -4.51 -3.24 19.27
N ARG A 397 -4.44 -3.26 17.94
CA ARG A 397 -3.17 -3.44 17.21
C ARG A 397 -2.24 -2.24 17.46
N PRO A 398 -1.07 -2.44 18.08
CA PRO A 398 -0.08 -1.37 18.25
C PRO A 398 0.49 -0.94 16.88
N LEU A 399 1.00 0.29 16.81
CA LEU A 399 1.79 0.71 15.66
C LEU A 399 3.12 -0.05 15.63
N GLY A 400 3.45 -0.62 14.48
CA GLY A 400 4.73 -1.30 14.26
C GLY A 400 5.42 -0.79 13.00
N PHE A 401 6.72 -0.51 13.11
CA PHE A 401 7.56 -0.03 12.01
C PHE A 401 8.66 -1.03 11.61
N ASP A 402 8.94 -2.02 12.46
CA ASP A 402 10.12 -2.89 12.35
C ASP A 402 9.93 -4.13 11.46
N SER A 403 8.76 -4.30 10.85
CA SER A 403 8.44 -5.49 10.06
C SER A 403 7.86 -5.08 8.71
N PRO A 404 8.58 -5.29 7.60
CA PRO A 404 7.96 -5.23 6.29
C PRO A 404 6.75 -6.19 6.28
N PRO A 405 5.70 -5.88 5.51
CA PRO A 405 4.49 -6.70 5.51
C PRO A 405 4.85 -8.15 5.21
N ALA A 406 4.37 -9.09 6.04
CA ALA A 406 4.47 -10.51 5.72
C ALA A 406 4.02 -10.70 4.27
N PRO A 407 4.77 -11.46 3.44
CA PRO A 407 4.49 -11.55 2.01
C PRO A 407 3.03 -11.91 1.80
N VAL A 408 2.30 -11.04 1.09
CA VAL A 408 0.88 -11.19 0.82
C VAL A 408 0.74 -12.32 -0.19
N ALA A 409 0.72 -13.56 0.28
CA ALA A 409 0.63 -14.77 -0.53
C ALA A 409 -0.69 -14.93 -1.32
N ARG A 410 -1.56 -13.91 -1.34
CA ARG A 410 -2.88 -13.93 -2.02
C ARG A 410 -2.99 -12.98 -3.23
N LEU A 411 -1.92 -12.30 -3.63
CA LEU A 411 -1.91 -11.45 -4.83
C LEU A 411 -1.17 -12.15 -5.98
N GLY A 412 -1.58 -13.37 -6.37
CA GLY A 412 -1.21 -14.04 -7.65
C GLY A 412 0.26 -14.11 -8.06
N ALA A 413 1.19 -13.68 -7.21
CA ALA A 413 2.61 -13.57 -7.46
C ALA A 413 3.31 -13.94 -6.15
N SER A 414 3.80 -15.18 -6.09
CA SER A 414 4.60 -15.65 -4.97
C SER A 414 5.94 -14.91 -4.94
N LEU A 415 6.05 -13.86 -4.13
CA LEU A 415 7.33 -13.25 -3.79
C LEU A 415 7.82 -13.81 -2.45
N VAL A 416 8.88 -14.62 -2.52
CA VAL A 416 9.56 -15.20 -1.36
C VAL A 416 10.52 -14.18 -0.77
N TRP A 417 10.33 -13.84 0.51
CA TRP A 417 11.26 -13.02 1.27
C TRP A 417 12.42 -13.89 1.80
N SER A 418 13.67 -13.50 1.52
CA SER A 418 14.87 -14.09 2.13
C SER A 418 15.52 -13.14 3.14
N THR A 419 15.52 -13.53 4.43
CA THR A 419 16.32 -12.90 5.47
C THR A 419 17.73 -13.49 5.47
N GLY A 420 18.66 -12.86 4.76
CA GLY A 420 20.07 -12.70 5.16
C GLY A 420 20.99 -13.91 5.48
N ARG A 421 20.57 -15.19 5.41
CA ARG A 421 21.46 -16.36 5.50
C ARG A 421 21.01 -17.44 4.51
N HIS A 422 21.97 -18.02 3.80
CA HIS A 422 21.75 -18.85 2.61
C HIS A 422 20.82 -20.07 2.80
N SER A 423 20.03 -20.30 1.74
CA SER A 423 19.48 -21.57 1.23
C SER A 423 18.15 -22.06 1.80
N ALA A 424 17.08 -21.99 0.99
CA ALA A 424 16.20 -23.12 0.61
C ALA A 424 14.90 -22.59 -0.05
N ALA A 425 14.93 -22.30 -1.35
CA ALA A 425 13.69 -22.12 -2.13
C ALA A 425 13.76 -22.82 -3.49
N LEU A 426 14.92 -22.79 -4.16
CA LEU A 426 15.15 -23.62 -5.35
C LEU A 426 14.96 -25.12 -5.09
N PRO A 427 15.46 -25.72 -3.98
CA PRO A 427 15.29 -27.15 -3.74
C PRO A 427 13.83 -27.56 -3.52
N ALA A 428 12.97 -26.67 -3.02
CA ALA A 428 11.57 -26.99 -2.75
C ALA A 428 10.74 -27.02 -4.03
N VAL A 429 10.91 -26.01 -4.90
CA VAL A 429 10.29 -25.98 -6.24
C VAL A 429 10.82 -27.15 -7.09
N PHE A 430 12.13 -27.41 -7.04
CA PHE A 430 12.76 -28.51 -7.76
C PHE A 430 12.34 -29.90 -7.21
N ALA A 431 12.19 -30.08 -5.90
CA ALA A 431 11.72 -31.33 -5.30
C ALA A 431 10.23 -31.59 -5.53
N THR A 432 9.42 -30.54 -5.73
CA THR A 432 8.02 -30.66 -6.14
C THR A 432 7.92 -31.04 -7.62
N LEU A 433 8.71 -30.40 -8.49
CA LEU A 433 8.84 -30.78 -9.90
C LEU A 433 9.33 -32.23 -10.06
N CYS A 434 10.39 -32.63 -9.35
CA CYS A 434 10.91 -34.01 -9.41
C CYS A 434 9.92 -35.05 -8.86
N ARG A 435 9.07 -34.71 -7.88
CA ARG A 435 8.05 -35.63 -7.35
C ARG A 435 6.86 -35.82 -8.29
N HIS A 436 6.52 -34.81 -9.09
CA HIS A 436 5.44 -34.91 -10.07
C HIS A 436 5.91 -35.52 -11.40
N CYS A 437 7.14 -35.23 -11.85
CA CYS A 437 7.70 -35.86 -13.05
C CYS A 437 8.01 -37.37 -12.88
N ALA A 438 8.10 -37.87 -11.64
CA ALA A 438 8.30 -39.29 -11.36
C ALA A 438 7.05 -40.16 -11.63
N LEU A 439 5.90 -39.55 -11.95
CA LEU A 439 4.62 -40.26 -12.17
C LEU A 439 4.28 -40.48 -13.66
N LEU A 440 5.14 -40.08 -14.60
CA LEU A 440 4.91 -40.23 -16.03
C LEU A 440 6.03 -41.06 -16.69
N PRO A 441 5.71 -42.22 -17.31
CA PRO A 441 6.71 -43.13 -17.91
C PRO A 441 7.52 -42.51 -19.06
N GLU A 442 7.00 -41.47 -19.71
CA GLU A 442 7.58 -40.91 -20.95
C GLU A 442 8.70 -39.88 -20.71
N THR A 443 8.94 -39.48 -19.45
CA THR A 443 9.96 -38.48 -19.06
C THR A 443 11.35 -39.04 -18.69
N ALA A 444 11.59 -40.33 -18.92
CA ALA A 444 12.82 -41.02 -18.48
C ALA A 444 14.12 -40.49 -19.14
N VAL A 445 14.04 -39.92 -20.35
CA VAL A 445 15.22 -39.39 -21.07
C VAL A 445 15.67 -38.03 -20.51
N ALA A 446 14.74 -37.12 -20.22
CA ALA A 446 15.04 -35.81 -19.63
C ALA A 446 15.55 -35.89 -18.18
N LEU A 447 15.17 -36.95 -17.45
CA LEU A 447 15.67 -37.23 -16.09
C LEU A 447 17.12 -37.73 -16.05
N GLY A 448 17.64 -38.31 -17.15
CA GLY A 448 19.04 -38.70 -17.28
C GLY A 448 19.97 -37.49 -17.34
N GLU A 449 19.64 -36.53 -18.20
CA GLU A 449 20.41 -35.30 -18.41
C GLU A 449 20.37 -34.38 -17.17
N LEU A 450 19.23 -34.31 -16.48
CA LEU A 450 19.10 -33.54 -15.23
C LEU A 450 19.87 -34.15 -14.05
N ARG A 451 20.06 -35.48 -14.02
CA ARG A 451 20.87 -36.16 -13.00
C ARG A 451 22.38 -35.94 -13.21
N GLU A 452 22.84 -35.90 -14.46
CA GLU A 452 24.22 -35.52 -14.77
C GLU A 452 24.50 -34.06 -14.40
N LEU A 453 23.58 -33.14 -14.69
CA LEU A 453 23.69 -31.73 -14.29
C LEU A 453 23.79 -31.55 -12.76
N ALA A 454 23.04 -32.36 -12.00
CA ALA A 454 23.06 -32.33 -10.53
C ALA A 454 24.35 -32.94 -9.93
N ALA A 455 24.92 -33.96 -10.58
CA ALA A 455 26.20 -34.55 -10.20
C ALA A 455 27.37 -33.56 -10.42
N ASP A 456 27.33 -32.79 -11.51
CA ASP A 456 28.30 -31.74 -11.82
C ASP A 456 28.24 -30.58 -10.81
N PHE A 457 27.05 -30.20 -10.34
CA PHE A 457 26.90 -29.21 -9.27
C PHE A 457 27.48 -29.68 -7.92
N GLY A 458 27.38 -30.98 -7.62
CA GLY A 458 28.00 -31.59 -6.44
C GLY A 458 29.52 -31.53 -6.47
N SER A 459 30.11 -31.79 -7.64
CA SER A 459 31.56 -31.70 -7.92
C SER A 459 32.07 -30.25 -7.86
N LEU A 460 31.27 -29.29 -8.38
CA LEU A 460 31.56 -27.86 -8.32
C LEU A 460 31.63 -27.35 -6.88
N ARG A 461 30.73 -27.83 -6.01
CA ARG A 461 30.68 -27.48 -4.58
C ARG A 461 31.90 -27.95 -3.80
N ALA A 462 32.49 -29.09 -4.18
CA ALA A 462 33.71 -29.63 -3.57
C ALA A 462 34.96 -28.86 -4.04
N ARG A 463 35.01 -28.43 -5.30
CA ARG A 463 36.12 -27.64 -5.86
C ARG A 463 36.17 -26.19 -5.35
N VAL A 464 35.01 -25.59 -5.03
CA VAL A 464 34.92 -24.20 -4.52
C VAL A 464 35.44 -24.05 -3.07
N ARG A 465 35.68 -25.15 -2.36
CA ARG A 465 36.19 -25.15 -0.97
C ARG A 465 37.72 -25.19 -0.83
N SER A 466 38.49 -25.25 -1.93
CA SER A 466 39.95 -25.18 -1.83
C SER A 466 40.42 -23.76 -1.51
N ALA A 467 41.48 -23.64 -0.69
CA ALA A 467 42.03 -22.36 -0.25
C ALA A 467 42.48 -21.45 -1.42
N GLU A 468 42.85 -22.05 -2.55
CA GLU A 468 43.23 -21.36 -3.78
C GLU A 468 42.04 -20.67 -4.47
N VAL A 469 40.83 -21.25 -4.40
CA VAL A 469 39.60 -20.65 -4.92
C VAL A 469 39.11 -19.52 -4.00
N GLN A 470 39.29 -19.63 -2.68
CA GLN A 470 38.94 -18.55 -1.74
C GLN A 470 39.82 -17.29 -1.91
N ALA A 471 41.08 -17.44 -2.33
CA ALA A 471 41.95 -16.33 -2.68
C ALA A 471 41.51 -15.64 -3.98
N ARG A 472 41.05 -16.40 -4.99
CA ARG A 472 40.42 -15.85 -6.21
C ARG A 472 39.04 -15.25 -5.96
N HIS A 473 38.27 -15.74 -4.99
CA HIS A 473 36.94 -15.26 -4.66
C HIS A 473 36.91 -13.84 -4.04
N ARG A 474 38.04 -13.35 -3.50
CA ARG A 474 38.14 -11.94 -3.06
C ARG A 474 38.10 -10.95 -4.23
N ARG A 475 38.36 -11.39 -5.47
CA ARG A 475 38.16 -10.59 -6.70
C ARG A 475 36.73 -10.65 -7.27
N PHE A 476 35.84 -11.52 -6.77
CA PHE A 476 34.51 -11.76 -7.32
C PHE A 476 33.34 -11.25 -6.44
N ARG A 477 33.61 -10.35 -5.48
CA ARG A 477 32.59 -9.82 -4.55
C ARG A 477 31.54 -8.86 -5.18
N SER A 478 31.50 -8.67 -6.49
CA SER A 478 30.62 -7.69 -7.17
C SER A 478 29.64 -8.31 -8.19
N LEU A 479 29.15 -9.54 -7.97
CA LEU A 479 28.13 -10.15 -8.84
C LEU A 479 26.69 -9.66 -8.54
N GLY A 480 26.52 -8.36 -8.27
CA GLY A 480 25.22 -7.73 -8.00
C GLY A 480 24.58 -7.01 -9.19
N ASP A 481 25.25 -6.97 -10.35
CA ASP A 481 24.94 -6.00 -11.43
C ASP A 481 24.81 -6.62 -12.84
N PHE A 482 24.11 -7.75 -12.98
CA PHE A 482 23.79 -8.37 -14.28
C PHE A 482 22.28 -8.54 -14.47
N TRP A 483 21.78 -8.31 -15.68
CA TRP A 483 20.33 -8.30 -15.96
C TRP A 483 19.80 -9.48 -16.80
N LEU A 484 20.65 -10.32 -17.42
CA LEU A 484 20.14 -11.42 -18.25
C LEU A 484 21.14 -12.57 -18.43
N PHE A 485 20.63 -13.81 -18.40
CA PHE A 485 21.28 -15.00 -18.96
C PHE A 485 20.36 -15.57 -20.05
N ALA A 486 20.83 -15.62 -21.29
CA ALA A 486 20.16 -16.34 -22.37
C ALA A 486 20.99 -17.56 -22.75
N VAL A 487 20.34 -18.74 -22.80
CA VAL A 487 20.94 -20.00 -23.25
C VAL A 487 20.33 -20.34 -24.60
N VAL A 488 21.16 -20.55 -25.62
CA VAL A 488 20.74 -21.01 -26.95
C VAL A 488 21.31 -22.41 -27.18
N SER A 489 20.50 -23.33 -27.70
CA SER A 489 20.74 -24.78 -27.74
C SER A 489 21.70 -25.26 -28.84
N ASP A 490 22.82 -24.58 -29.08
CA ASP A 490 23.96 -25.22 -29.79
C ASP A 490 25.12 -25.57 -28.84
N GLY A 491 24.95 -25.32 -27.54
CA GLY A 491 25.90 -25.70 -26.50
C GLY A 491 27.21 -24.91 -26.51
N ARG A 492 27.32 -23.82 -27.29
CA ARG A 492 28.61 -23.12 -27.46
C ARG A 492 28.62 -21.62 -27.24
N ARG A 493 27.53 -20.95 -26.83
CA ARG A 493 27.57 -19.50 -26.57
C ARG A 493 26.75 -19.10 -25.34
N TYR A 494 27.35 -18.24 -24.52
CA TYR A 494 26.76 -17.65 -23.33
C TYR A 494 26.87 -16.13 -23.42
N TYR A 495 25.81 -15.40 -23.06
CA TYR A 495 25.82 -13.94 -23.02
C TYR A 495 25.51 -13.45 -21.61
N ALA A 496 26.31 -12.51 -21.11
CA ALA A 496 26.10 -11.82 -19.85
C ALA A 496 26.50 -10.33 -20.01
N PHE A 497 25.67 -9.41 -19.50
CA PHE A 497 25.88 -7.97 -19.64
C PHE A 497 25.97 -7.29 -18.27
N ARG A 498 26.98 -6.42 -18.11
CA ARG A 498 27.26 -5.68 -16.87
C ARG A 498 26.76 -4.24 -16.96
N ARG A 499 26.37 -3.67 -15.82
CA ARG A 499 25.76 -2.33 -15.70
C ARG A 499 26.70 -1.16 -16.04
N ASP A 500 28.00 -1.33 -15.92
CA ASP A 500 29.05 -0.33 -16.16
C ASP A 500 29.90 -0.75 -17.37
N GLY A 501 29.71 -0.10 -18.52
CA GLY A 501 30.19 -0.54 -19.84
C GLY A 501 31.70 -0.52 -20.10
N GLU A 502 32.57 -0.78 -19.12
CA GLU A 502 34.02 -0.48 -19.24
C GLU A 502 34.98 -1.68 -19.14
N THR A 503 34.55 -2.94 -19.03
CA THR A 503 35.52 -4.05 -19.17
C THR A 503 34.90 -5.38 -19.62
N ALA A 504 35.31 -5.87 -20.79
CA ALA A 504 35.03 -7.23 -21.24
C ALA A 504 35.99 -8.21 -20.54
N ILE A 505 35.44 -9.21 -19.83
CA ILE A 505 36.22 -10.35 -19.32
C ILE A 505 36.14 -11.46 -20.38
N PRO A 506 37.26 -12.08 -20.78
CA PRO A 506 37.24 -13.08 -21.84
C PRO A 506 36.57 -14.36 -21.34
N CYS A 507 35.32 -14.56 -21.73
CA CYS A 507 34.71 -15.88 -21.80
C CYS A 507 34.98 -16.45 -23.18
N GLN A 508 35.50 -17.67 -23.25
CA GLN A 508 35.65 -18.39 -24.52
C GLN A 508 34.27 -18.79 -25.05
N SER A 509 33.62 -17.87 -25.75
CA SER A 509 32.68 -18.11 -26.85
C SER A 509 32.24 -16.76 -27.43
N THR A 510 32.03 -16.73 -28.74
CA THR A 510 31.99 -15.54 -29.59
C THR A 510 31.02 -14.46 -29.11
N ILE A 511 31.57 -13.32 -28.67
CA ILE A 511 30.84 -12.06 -28.53
C ILE A 511 30.70 -11.49 -29.94
N LEU A 512 29.48 -11.21 -30.40
CA LEU A 512 29.31 -10.25 -31.50
C LEU A 512 29.62 -8.88 -30.90
N ALA A 513 30.86 -8.42 -31.10
CA ALA A 513 31.16 -7.00 -31.01
C ALA A 513 30.50 -6.36 -32.24
N ALA A 514 29.24 -5.96 -32.10
CA ALA A 514 28.63 -5.05 -33.05
C ALA A 514 28.97 -3.64 -32.54
N ASP A 515 29.95 -3.00 -33.18
CA ASP A 515 30.28 -1.58 -32.95
C ASP A 515 29.15 -0.64 -33.40
N ASP A 516 28.07 -1.18 -33.96
CA ASP A 516 26.87 -0.49 -34.41
C ASP A 516 25.63 -0.93 -33.59
N PRO A 517 25.13 -0.06 -32.68
CA PRO A 517 23.91 -0.30 -31.91
C PRO A 517 22.67 -0.53 -32.78
N ALA A 518 22.61 0.04 -33.98
CA ALA A 518 21.49 -0.16 -34.89
C ALA A 518 21.49 -1.59 -35.47
N ALA A 519 22.67 -2.13 -35.77
CA ALA A 519 22.83 -3.52 -36.21
C ALA A 519 22.50 -4.51 -35.09
N LEU A 520 22.84 -4.20 -33.83
CA LEU A 520 22.45 -5.01 -32.67
C LEU A 520 20.95 -4.99 -32.45
N LEU A 521 20.32 -3.81 -32.54
CA LEU A 521 18.87 -3.67 -32.42
C LEU A 521 18.16 -4.40 -33.57
N ALA A 522 18.65 -4.30 -34.80
CA ALA A 522 18.13 -5.04 -35.94
C ALA A 522 18.27 -6.56 -35.75
N ALA A 523 19.39 -7.05 -35.22
CA ALA A 523 19.57 -8.47 -34.93
C ALA A 523 18.65 -8.97 -33.80
N ILE A 524 18.39 -8.15 -32.78
CA ILE A 524 17.42 -8.45 -31.72
C ILE A 524 16.00 -8.45 -32.30
N CYS A 525 15.65 -7.47 -33.13
CA CYS A 525 14.36 -7.41 -33.81
C CYS A 525 14.16 -8.57 -34.79
N ASP A 526 15.19 -9.00 -35.52
CA ASP A 526 15.14 -10.17 -36.40
C ASP A 526 15.07 -11.48 -35.63
N ALA A 527 15.73 -11.59 -34.47
CA ALA A 527 15.59 -12.73 -33.57
C ALA A 527 14.18 -12.80 -32.97
N ILE A 528 13.60 -11.66 -32.59
CA ILE A 528 12.21 -11.55 -32.12
C ILE A 528 11.25 -11.91 -33.26
N HIS A 529 11.42 -11.38 -34.48
CA HIS A 529 10.60 -11.76 -35.64
C HIS A 529 10.80 -13.22 -36.07
N GLY A 530 11.98 -13.80 -35.85
CA GLY A 530 12.28 -15.22 -36.04
C GLY A 530 11.59 -16.11 -35.01
N LEU A 531 11.59 -15.69 -33.75
CA LEU A 531 10.84 -16.30 -32.66
C LEU A 531 9.32 -16.23 -32.94
N CYS A 532 8.83 -15.06 -33.37
CA CYS A 532 7.43 -14.80 -33.75
C CYS A 532 6.87 -15.78 -34.80
N ARG A 533 7.73 -16.41 -35.61
CA ARG A 533 7.29 -17.34 -36.68
C ARG A 533 6.99 -18.76 -36.20
N ARG A 534 7.30 -19.11 -34.95
CA ARG A 534 7.00 -20.44 -34.38
C ARG A 534 5.77 -20.36 -33.49
N ALA A 535 4.92 -21.40 -33.50
CA ALA A 535 3.76 -21.46 -32.63
C ALA A 535 4.21 -21.74 -31.18
N PRO A 536 3.67 -21.04 -30.17
CA PRO A 536 3.91 -21.41 -28.78
C PRO A 536 3.27 -22.75 -28.47
N GLN A 537 3.85 -23.49 -27.52
CA GLN A 537 3.30 -24.74 -26.98
C GLN A 537 3.25 -24.68 -25.45
N VAL A 538 2.06 -24.70 -24.86
CA VAL A 538 1.86 -24.87 -23.42
C VAL A 538 2.20 -26.33 -23.11
N VAL A 539 3.33 -26.56 -22.45
CA VAL A 539 3.79 -27.92 -22.11
C VAL A 539 3.44 -28.33 -20.69
N PHE A 540 3.09 -27.36 -19.84
CA PHE A 540 2.64 -27.61 -18.48
C PHE A 540 1.75 -26.45 -18.01
N ALA A 541 0.69 -26.76 -17.27
CA ALA A 541 -0.18 -25.78 -16.64
C ALA A 541 -0.37 -26.11 -15.17
N ALA A 542 -0.17 -25.11 -14.31
CA ALA A 542 -0.49 -25.13 -12.88
C ALA A 542 -1.72 -24.25 -12.61
N ASP A 543 -2.09 -24.07 -11.34
CA ASP A 543 -3.29 -23.33 -10.95
C ASP A 543 -3.26 -21.85 -11.37
N ASP A 544 -2.07 -21.23 -11.45
CA ASP A 544 -1.90 -19.80 -11.77
C ASP A 544 -0.89 -19.51 -12.90
N THR A 545 -0.16 -20.52 -13.37
CA THR A 545 0.99 -20.33 -14.27
C THR A 545 1.08 -21.45 -15.31
N ASN A 546 1.42 -21.11 -16.54
CA ASN A 546 1.78 -22.03 -17.61
C ASN A 546 3.27 -21.99 -17.90
N LEU A 547 3.85 -23.15 -18.21
CA LEU A 547 5.11 -23.26 -18.92
C LEU A 547 4.83 -23.35 -20.41
N VAL A 548 5.24 -22.33 -21.15
CA VAL A 548 5.09 -22.26 -22.60
C VAL A 548 6.47 -22.37 -23.24
N LEU A 549 6.63 -23.36 -24.11
CA LEU A 549 7.76 -23.43 -25.01
C LEU A 549 7.48 -22.53 -26.22
N TYR A 550 8.44 -21.68 -26.56
CA TYR A 550 8.39 -20.83 -27.74
C TYR A 550 9.71 -20.94 -28.49
N GLY A 551 9.70 -21.73 -29.56
CA GLY A 551 10.94 -22.20 -30.18
C GLY A 551 11.76 -23.05 -29.19
N ASP A 552 13.02 -22.70 -29.00
CA ASP A 552 13.96 -23.46 -28.15
C ASP A 552 14.07 -22.87 -26.72
N SER A 553 13.09 -22.05 -26.33
CA SER A 553 13.05 -21.32 -25.07
C SER A 553 11.78 -21.65 -24.28
N ALA A 554 11.88 -21.62 -22.95
CA ALA A 554 10.77 -21.89 -22.05
C ALA A 554 10.41 -20.63 -21.25
N TYR A 555 9.12 -20.32 -21.18
CA TYR A 555 8.58 -19.14 -20.54
C TYR A 555 7.54 -19.55 -19.50
N LEU A 556 7.58 -18.92 -18.32
CA LEU A 556 6.48 -19.00 -17.36
C LEU A 556 5.56 -17.80 -17.58
N ILE A 557 4.31 -18.06 -17.94
CA ILE A 557 3.30 -17.02 -18.14
C ILE A 557 2.11 -17.26 -17.20
N PRO A 558 1.40 -16.22 -16.76
CA PRO A 558 0.16 -16.41 -16.01
C PRO A 558 -0.84 -17.26 -16.79
N ARG A 559 -1.55 -18.15 -16.10
CA ARG A 559 -2.58 -19.01 -16.71
C ARG A 559 -3.74 -18.22 -17.31
N ARG A 560 -4.00 -17.04 -16.76
CA ARG A 560 -4.99 -16.09 -17.27
C ARG A 560 -4.35 -14.75 -17.57
N ILE A 561 -4.61 -14.24 -18.77
CA ILE A 561 -4.26 -12.88 -19.17
C ILE A 561 -5.57 -12.18 -19.57
N GLY A 562 -6.04 -11.27 -18.72
CA GLY A 562 -7.38 -10.71 -18.84
C GLY A 562 -8.47 -11.78 -18.65
N HIS A 563 -9.36 -11.93 -19.62
CA HIS A 563 -10.44 -12.93 -19.63
C HIS A 563 -10.05 -14.23 -20.37
N VAL A 564 -8.86 -14.29 -20.96
CA VAL A 564 -8.38 -15.45 -21.72
C VAL A 564 -7.66 -16.40 -20.77
N GLU A 565 -8.19 -17.61 -20.62
CA GLU A 565 -7.48 -18.73 -20.02
C GLU A 565 -6.60 -19.37 -21.09
N ILE A 566 -5.37 -19.72 -20.71
CA ILE A 566 -4.39 -20.31 -21.61
C ILE A 566 -4.16 -21.73 -21.14
N GLY A 567 -5.12 -22.63 -21.37
CA GLY A 567 -4.97 -24.05 -21.04
C GLY A 567 -4.22 -24.84 -22.13
N PRO A 568 -3.56 -25.97 -21.79
CA PRO A 568 -3.04 -26.91 -22.79
C PRO A 568 -4.16 -27.48 -23.67
N ASP A 569 -5.39 -27.57 -23.14
CA ASP A 569 -6.58 -28.06 -23.86
C ASP A 569 -7.20 -27.01 -24.79
N GLU A 570 -6.96 -25.71 -24.55
CA GLU A 570 -7.52 -24.58 -25.31
C GLU A 570 -6.55 -24.05 -26.38
N GLN A 571 -5.27 -24.41 -26.28
CA GLN A 571 -4.23 -24.02 -27.21
C GLN A 571 -4.45 -24.45 -28.68
N PRO A 572 -5.00 -25.64 -28.99
CA PRO A 572 -5.24 -26.05 -30.38
C PRO A 572 -6.23 -25.12 -31.11
N ASP A 573 -7.18 -24.55 -30.37
CA ASP A 573 -8.27 -23.76 -30.92
C ASP A 573 -7.90 -22.26 -31.04
N HIS A 574 -6.92 -21.79 -30.27
CA HIS A 574 -6.53 -20.38 -30.22
C HIS A 574 -4.99 -20.13 -30.18
N PRO A 575 -4.19 -20.70 -31.10
CA PRO A 575 -2.73 -20.52 -31.11
C PRO A 575 -2.29 -19.06 -31.30
N GLU A 576 -3.10 -18.27 -32.02
CA GLU A 576 -2.86 -16.83 -32.22
C GLU A 576 -3.12 -16.01 -30.95
N ALA A 577 -3.99 -16.46 -30.03
CA ALA A 577 -4.23 -15.76 -28.77
C ALA A 577 -3.05 -15.93 -27.79
N VAL A 578 -2.47 -17.13 -27.74
CA VAL A 578 -1.26 -17.41 -26.95
C VAL A 578 -0.08 -16.64 -27.53
N ARG A 579 0.07 -16.63 -28.85
CA ARG A 579 1.11 -15.87 -29.56
C ARG A 579 0.96 -14.36 -29.33
N PHE A 580 -0.24 -13.80 -29.53
CA PHE A 580 -0.52 -12.38 -29.31
C PHE A 580 -0.23 -11.97 -27.86
N SER A 581 -0.58 -12.81 -26.89
CA SER A 581 -0.31 -12.53 -25.48
C SER A 581 1.18 -12.56 -25.15
N LEU A 582 1.92 -13.51 -25.72
CA LEU A 582 3.37 -13.61 -25.56
C LEU A 582 4.08 -12.43 -26.24
N GLU A 583 3.68 -12.08 -27.46
CA GLU A 583 4.20 -10.94 -28.22
C GLU A 583 3.89 -9.63 -27.50
N THR A 584 2.68 -9.46 -26.96
CA THR A 584 2.31 -8.27 -26.17
C THR A 584 3.15 -8.16 -24.90
N PHE A 585 3.35 -9.28 -24.20
CA PHE A 585 4.20 -9.32 -23.00
C PHE A 585 5.66 -8.97 -23.33
N LEU A 586 6.24 -9.60 -24.35
CA LEU A 586 7.62 -9.37 -24.76
C LEU A 586 7.80 -7.95 -25.29
N ARG A 587 6.87 -7.46 -26.12
CA ARG A 587 6.92 -6.10 -26.65
C ARG A 587 6.79 -5.06 -25.54
N TYR A 588 5.86 -5.25 -24.60
CA TYR A 588 5.75 -4.39 -23.42
C TYR A 588 7.04 -4.38 -22.59
N PHE A 589 7.65 -5.55 -22.36
CA PHE A 589 8.90 -5.67 -21.61
C PHE A 589 10.07 -4.97 -22.32
N PHE A 590 10.25 -5.21 -23.62
CA PHE A 590 11.37 -4.63 -24.39
C PHE A 590 11.19 -3.14 -24.71
N GLU A 591 9.99 -2.68 -25.07
CA GLU A 591 9.74 -1.26 -25.39
C GLU A 591 9.82 -0.37 -24.15
N ARG A 592 9.42 -0.89 -22.97
CA ARG A 592 9.28 -0.09 -21.76
C ARG A 592 10.49 -0.15 -20.84
N GLU A 593 11.06 -1.34 -20.60
CA GLU A 593 12.21 -1.50 -19.69
C GLU A 593 13.54 -1.43 -20.43
N ALA A 594 13.69 -2.14 -21.57
CA ALA A 594 14.95 -2.14 -22.32
C ALA A 594 15.15 -0.86 -23.15
N GLY A 595 14.08 -0.30 -23.74
CA GLY A 595 14.11 0.94 -24.51
C GLY A 595 14.55 2.17 -23.70
N ASP A 596 14.09 2.30 -22.46
CA ASP A 596 14.49 3.39 -21.57
C ASP A 596 15.94 3.28 -21.10
N HIS A 597 16.44 2.05 -20.95
CA HIS A 597 17.83 1.81 -20.60
C HIS A 597 18.79 2.05 -21.78
N LEU A 598 18.41 1.64 -23.00
CA LEU A 598 19.18 1.93 -24.21
C LEU A 598 19.24 3.44 -24.51
N ARG A 599 18.14 4.18 -24.31
CA ARG A 599 18.11 5.65 -24.43
C ARG A 599 19.04 6.34 -23.42
N ARG A 600 19.06 5.88 -22.17
CA ARG A 600 19.98 6.39 -21.14
C ARG A 600 21.44 6.04 -21.42
N TRP A 601 21.70 4.86 -22.01
CA TRP A 601 23.04 4.42 -22.37
C TRP A 601 23.60 5.20 -23.58
N ALA A 602 22.77 5.44 -24.61
CA ALA A 602 23.13 6.27 -25.76
C ALA A 602 23.40 7.74 -25.35
N ALA A 603 22.58 8.29 -24.45
CA ALA A 603 22.79 9.63 -23.90
C ALA A 603 24.06 9.75 -23.04
N ALA A 604 24.48 8.67 -22.37
CA ALA A 604 25.70 8.65 -21.55
C ALA A 604 26.99 8.48 -22.36
N LEU A 605 26.91 8.03 -23.61
CA LEU A 605 28.05 7.81 -24.51
C LEU A 605 28.27 8.97 -25.51
N GLU A 606 27.54 10.08 -25.37
CA GLU A 606 27.56 11.23 -26.30
C GLU A 606 27.41 10.84 -27.79
N LEU A 607 26.71 9.72 -28.06
CA LEU A 607 26.43 9.34 -29.43
C LEU A 607 25.42 10.36 -30.01
N PRO A 608 25.64 10.88 -31.23
CA PRO A 608 24.71 11.82 -31.83
C PRO A 608 23.34 11.17 -31.94
N GLU A 609 22.29 11.90 -31.55
CA GLU A 609 20.92 11.48 -31.79
C GLU A 609 20.78 11.10 -33.27
N ALA A 610 20.21 9.92 -33.53
CA ALA A 610 19.95 9.47 -34.89
C ALA A 610 19.22 10.59 -35.67
N PRO A 611 19.62 10.88 -36.92
CA PRO A 611 19.03 11.98 -37.67
C PRO A 611 17.51 11.77 -37.79
N ALA A 612 16.76 12.81 -37.41
CA ALA A 612 15.30 12.82 -37.35
C ALA A 612 14.59 12.73 -38.72
N GLU A 613 15.27 12.29 -39.78
CA GLU A 613 14.74 12.28 -41.15
C GLU A 613 14.96 10.91 -41.80
N ALA A 614 14.01 10.01 -41.55
CA ALA A 614 13.65 8.98 -42.52
C ALA A 614 12.16 9.13 -42.81
N ALA A 615 11.89 9.66 -44.00
CA ALA A 615 10.62 9.87 -44.68
C ALA A 615 9.39 9.18 -44.05
N ARG A 616 8.47 10.00 -43.50
CA ARG A 616 7.05 9.64 -43.48
C ARG A 616 6.55 9.60 -44.93
N PRO A 617 5.74 8.60 -45.33
CA PRO A 617 5.03 8.69 -46.59
C PRO A 617 4.09 9.89 -46.51
N GLU A 618 4.10 10.73 -47.54
CA GLU A 618 3.13 11.80 -47.76
C GLU A 618 1.72 11.21 -47.68
N HIS A 619 1.03 11.48 -46.56
CA HIS A 619 -0.41 11.39 -46.54
C HIS A 619 -0.95 12.67 -47.16
N ALA A 620 -1.60 12.50 -48.30
CA ALA A 620 -2.41 13.53 -48.95
C ALA A 620 -3.32 14.22 -47.93
N GLU A 621 -3.34 15.55 -47.98
CA GLU A 621 -4.33 16.36 -47.28
C GLU A 621 -5.74 15.89 -47.67
N PRO A 622 -6.66 15.67 -46.71
CA PRO A 622 -8.06 15.53 -47.05
C PRO A 622 -8.58 16.92 -47.40
N ASP A 623 -8.55 17.21 -48.69
CA ASP A 623 -9.31 18.28 -49.32
C ASP A 623 -10.79 18.10 -48.91
N GLY A 624 -11.38 19.08 -48.23
CA GLY A 624 -12.83 19.13 -48.02
C GLY A 624 -13.39 19.17 -46.59
N GLN A 625 -12.71 19.75 -45.60
CA GLN A 625 -13.43 20.24 -44.41
C GLN A 625 -13.95 21.66 -44.69
N GLN A 626 -15.24 21.75 -45.02
CA GLN A 626 -15.93 23.05 -45.03
C GLN A 626 -15.91 23.66 -43.62
N PRO A 627 -15.72 24.97 -43.50
CA PRO A 627 -15.84 25.66 -42.22
C PRO A 627 -17.22 25.41 -41.62
N VAL A 628 -17.26 25.09 -40.32
CA VAL A 628 -18.51 24.93 -39.58
C VAL A 628 -19.21 26.29 -39.54
N ASP A 629 -20.35 26.40 -40.22
CA ASP A 629 -21.19 27.59 -40.15
C ASP A 629 -21.84 27.70 -38.77
N LEU A 630 -21.43 28.71 -38.01
CA LEU A 630 -21.94 29.01 -36.68
C LEU A 630 -23.15 29.96 -36.71
N ALA A 631 -23.68 30.29 -37.89
CA ALA A 631 -24.88 31.10 -38.05
C ALA A 631 -26.13 30.33 -37.57
N GLY A 632 -26.36 30.38 -36.25
CA GLY A 632 -27.47 29.71 -35.57
C GLY A 632 -27.11 29.09 -34.22
N ALA A 633 -25.84 29.12 -33.83
CA ALA A 633 -25.42 28.63 -32.52
C ALA A 633 -26.06 29.46 -31.38
N PRO A 634 -26.58 28.81 -30.32
CA PRO A 634 -27.06 29.46 -29.12
C PRO A 634 -26.05 30.46 -28.52
N ALA A 635 -26.55 31.60 -28.01
CA ALA A 635 -25.71 32.72 -27.55
C ALA A 635 -24.76 32.35 -26.40
N ASP A 636 -25.10 31.35 -25.60
CA ASP A 636 -24.28 30.79 -24.52
C ASP A 636 -23.10 29.96 -25.04
N ILE A 637 -23.25 29.25 -26.15
CA ILE A 637 -22.15 28.55 -26.83
C ILE A 637 -21.18 29.54 -27.46
N LEU A 638 -21.70 30.61 -28.08
CA LEU A 638 -20.85 31.68 -28.64
C LEU A 638 -20.10 32.44 -27.55
N ALA A 639 -20.72 32.69 -26.39
CA ALA A 639 -20.07 33.31 -25.24
C ALA A 639 -18.94 32.43 -24.68
N TYR A 640 -19.19 31.12 -24.55
CA TYR A 640 -18.19 30.16 -24.07
C TYR A 640 -16.98 30.05 -25.02
N LEU A 641 -17.22 30.02 -26.34
CA LEU A 641 -16.13 29.98 -27.33
C LEU A 641 -15.36 31.31 -27.39
N GLY A 642 -16.03 32.43 -27.15
CA GLY A 642 -15.40 33.75 -27.04
C GLY A 642 -14.48 33.86 -25.81
N GLU A 643 -14.89 33.32 -24.66
CA GLU A 643 -14.05 33.27 -23.45
C GLU A 643 -12.89 32.27 -23.55
N ALA A 644 -13.04 31.20 -24.33
CA ALA A 644 -11.98 30.21 -24.55
C ALA A 644 -10.93 30.66 -25.58
N ALA A 645 -11.29 31.58 -26.48
CA ALA A 645 -10.40 32.13 -27.50
C ALA A 645 -9.60 33.36 -27.03
N ALA A 646 -10.08 34.07 -26.00
CA ALA A 646 -9.40 35.19 -25.34
C ALA A 646 -8.46 34.71 -24.23
#